data_AF-A0AAU1I588-F1
#
_entry.id   AF-A0AAU1I588-F1
#
_cell.length_a   1.000
_cell.length_b   1.000
_cell.length_c   1.000
_cell.angle_alpha   90.00
_cell.angle_beta   90.00
_cell.angle_gamma   90.00
#
_symmetry.space_group_name_H-M   'P 1'
#
loop_
_entity.id
_entity.type
_entity.pdbx_description
1 polymer ?
#
loop_
_entity_poly.entity_id
_entity_poly.type
_entity_poly.pdbx_seq_one_letter_code
_entity_poly.pdbx_strand_id
1 'polypeptide(L)'
;MTVTRDRQAVDPVEKLATALSVAVRVEPELIRAVRLALFPRLGVETESDLWFSGLVRSQGPTGIVFDTAERHRLQRRLERWLRQQPQDAPVHSLWRIVQHVHADLSPALLLEEEVTWLAVAGRLAEIDGALAPAFKAITQQNRDGLRQWLASAWDRLPQAVRDSPTGWQLAQTVRPRVPARRFPFTVERAPLPARRLGDLARVLDDIRITVRRDGDELEVDGRAYDPDARIDVPPGTYALPVPDTAPRVLTLLAGGPRERDEDLSVPVTWQIRVPVGPGPVLLRSARGQVFRLPDQAPAPRGGGPAGRFLGIAVARYEHAQLPPLDHSRGLCREVGAAFGDTYAKEYLADPSLAAVTERLARLTALRHDGPLVVYVRGYALPGPGGPRLALRDSDPARPDTALPSETLFRLAAGSGADQVLVLLDTVRPPGSDVDWGYPPPPMDLTTASWTGRIAVVVPHDTGWDRLFGSWLVRLLRRGPDEVPQGWGWSPRDRFITGGEVLRAVGTDWPGEYPSTPRDFATGVPRELLPNPRFALRRFPDDLNPADFGEAYAHEAAAFLGEVIGDVTTSREDRDLAVANMVLLGPDRGVEAAVALDDVAERHAAAGRRTDAAAAHQHAITVLRPLVEQLPLQALPALGASLYGLASRHAEAYRWAEAGPAVEESVALRRRLAVDRPEQRPRLGESLHLWSLVLHGSGRHEAALSAAAEAVDLFRRLADEDALTHRPALAVSLSSLANRYGSLGRRQQALQAAVSAAAVRREQAEADPAGRADLARSLHVRWYWERAVQYVAAAHATMFECVSMRRDLAALHPETYRPQLAESLNCLAISLADLGRVDGAIMTAREAVGTYGELVAHGAVDLRQPLARSQRNLALWLGTQGRPAEAVSAASEAVGHYRELEAEQSGLHRADLADALEMRSWALDLLGDGRPRAADAAREAANLYRRLFATQPRKYRRALARSLNTLSVRLDTLGRTREAARLREEVRAVLADSDGTS
;
A
#
# COMPACT_ATOMS: atom_id res chain seq x y z
N MET A 1 -57.68 20.49 37.20
CA MET A 1 -56.81 20.84 36.06
C MET A 1 -55.38 20.96 36.55
N THR A 2 -54.57 19.95 36.26
CA THR A 2 -53.10 20.08 36.24
C THR A 2 -52.60 19.05 35.24
N VAL A 3 -51.96 19.57 34.20
CA VAL A 3 -51.51 18.88 33.00
C VAL A 3 -50.26 18.06 33.31
N THR A 4 -50.29 16.76 33.06
CA THR A 4 -49.07 15.94 32.87
C THR A 4 -48.92 15.63 31.38
N ARG A 5 -48.23 16.54 30.67
CA ARG A 5 -47.51 16.22 29.45
C ARG A 5 -46.32 15.35 29.84
N ASP A 6 -46.31 14.07 29.45
CA ASP A 6 -45.23 13.45 28.66
C ASP A 6 -45.51 11.96 28.37
N ARG A 7 -45.85 11.66 27.11
CA ARG A 7 -45.61 10.37 26.45
C ARG A 7 -45.37 10.69 24.98
N GLN A 8 -44.15 11.15 24.68
CA GLN A 8 -43.50 11.24 23.37
C GLN A 8 -44.44 11.02 22.16
N ALA A 9 -44.91 12.12 21.57
CA ALA A 9 -45.53 12.08 20.25
C ALA A 9 -44.49 11.57 19.25
N VAL A 10 -44.57 10.29 18.89
CA VAL A 10 -43.68 9.71 17.88
C VAL A 10 -43.86 10.50 16.59
N ASP A 11 -42.73 11.03 16.11
CA ASP A 11 -42.58 11.72 14.83
C ASP A 11 -43.35 10.99 13.71
N PRO A 12 -44.33 11.66 13.06
CA PRO A 12 -45.03 11.15 11.88
C PRO A 12 -44.13 10.53 10.82
N VAL A 13 -42.96 11.12 10.57
CA VAL A 13 -41.99 10.66 9.57
C VAL A 13 -41.40 9.31 9.98
N GLU A 14 -40.97 9.18 11.25
CA GLU A 14 -40.37 7.95 11.76
C GLU A 14 -41.38 6.78 11.80
N LYS A 15 -42.67 7.05 12.03
CA LYS A 15 -43.75 6.03 11.93
C LYS A 15 -43.88 5.47 10.52
N LEU A 16 -43.94 6.35 9.53
CA LEU A 16 -44.06 5.95 8.13
C LEU A 16 -42.80 5.20 7.67
N ALA A 17 -41.62 5.71 8.03
CA ALA A 17 -40.33 5.04 7.78
C ALA A 17 -40.26 3.63 8.40
N THR A 18 -40.83 3.45 9.60
CA THR A 18 -40.84 2.15 10.29
C THR A 18 -41.56 1.09 9.46
N ALA A 19 -42.73 1.41 8.90
CA ALA A 19 -43.48 0.49 8.05
C ALA A 19 -42.76 0.20 6.71
N LEU A 20 -42.07 1.20 6.15
CA LEU A 20 -41.38 1.07 4.87
C LEU A 20 -40.01 0.35 4.98
N SER A 21 -39.50 0.12 6.18
CA SER A 21 -38.16 -0.42 6.43
C SER A 21 -37.90 -1.86 5.95
N VAL A 22 -38.95 -2.61 5.60
CA VAL A 22 -38.85 -3.97 5.04
C VAL A 22 -38.51 -3.96 3.54
N ALA A 23 -38.88 -2.90 2.83
CA ALA A 23 -38.68 -2.78 1.40
C ALA A 23 -37.22 -2.46 1.04
N VAL A 24 -36.72 -2.99 -0.06
CA VAL A 24 -35.33 -2.75 -0.52
C VAL A 24 -35.19 -1.37 -1.15
N ARG A 25 -36.25 -0.90 -1.81
CA ARG A 25 -36.39 0.44 -2.37
C ARG A 25 -37.77 0.96 -2.00
N VAL A 26 -37.87 2.28 -1.83
CA VAL A 26 -39.10 2.92 -1.37
C VAL A 26 -39.52 3.98 -2.40
N GLU A 27 -40.41 3.59 -3.30
CA GLU A 27 -40.99 4.43 -4.34
C GLU A 27 -42.14 5.29 -3.80
N PRO A 28 -42.45 6.44 -4.44
CA PRO A 28 -43.62 7.24 -4.10
C PRO A 28 -44.92 6.43 -4.01
N GLU A 29 -45.12 5.45 -4.90
CA GLU A 29 -46.27 4.55 -4.93
C GLU A 29 -46.36 3.71 -3.65
N LEU A 30 -45.22 3.19 -3.17
CA LEU A 30 -45.16 2.42 -1.94
C LEU A 30 -45.38 3.30 -0.71
N ILE A 31 -44.75 4.48 -0.66
CA ILE A 31 -44.96 5.47 0.42
C ILE A 31 -46.45 5.80 0.52
N ARG A 32 -47.08 6.09 -0.62
CA ARG A 32 -48.48 6.46 -0.72
C ARG A 32 -49.39 5.31 -0.30
N ALA A 33 -49.15 4.10 -0.80
CA ALA A 33 -49.94 2.92 -0.47
C ALA A 33 -49.89 2.59 1.03
N VAL A 34 -48.68 2.61 1.62
CA VAL A 34 -48.48 2.35 3.05
C VAL A 34 -49.09 3.45 3.91
N ARG A 35 -48.94 4.73 3.54
CA ARG A 35 -49.57 5.84 4.27
C ARG A 35 -51.10 5.73 4.23
N LEU A 36 -51.69 5.48 3.07
CA LEU A 36 -53.15 5.36 2.93
C LEU A 36 -53.72 4.18 3.72
N ALA A 37 -53.04 3.03 3.67
CA ALA A 37 -53.53 1.81 4.29
C ALA A 37 -53.31 1.79 5.82
N LEU A 38 -52.14 2.22 6.31
CA LEU A 38 -51.77 2.11 7.72
C LEU A 38 -51.94 3.40 8.51
N PHE A 39 -51.86 4.55 7.84
CA PHE A 39 -51.80 5.86 8.49
C PHE A 39 -52.67 6.92 7.79
N PRO A 40 -53.99 6.68 7.61
CA PRO A 40 -54.86 7.54 6.80
C PRO A 40 -54.97 8.99 7.32
N ARG A 41 -54.62 9.23 8.61
CA ARG A 41 -54.63 10.54 9.25
C ARG A 41 -53.31 11.33 9.07
N LEU A 42 -52.25 10.71 8.55
CA LEU A 42 -51.03 11.44 8.21
C LEU A 42 -51.25 12.22 6.92
N GLY A 43 -50.88 13.50 6.93
CA GLY A 43 -50.98 14.36 5.76
C GLY A 43 -49.94 14.03 4.69
N VAL A 44 -50.14 14.61 3.51
CA VAL A 44 -49.28 14.38 2.34
C VAL A 44 -47.89 14.97 2.56
N GLU A 45 -47.79 16.02 3.38
CA GLU A 45 -46.53 16.62 3.83
C GLU A 45 -45.58 15.59 4.47
N THR A 46 -46.09 14.57 5.18
CA THR A 46 -45.25 13.52 5.79
C THR A 46 -44.56 12.65 4.73
N GLU A 47 -45.15 12.49 3.54
CA GLU A 47 -44.50 11.78 2.43
C GLU A 47 -43.26 12.57 1.94
N SER A 48 -43.40 13.90 1.84
CA SER A 48 -42.31 14.82 1.47
C SER A 48 -41.25 14.94 2.57
N ASP A 49 -41.67 15.06 3.83
CA ASP A 49 -40.73 15.18 4.96
C ASP A 49 -39.90 13.90 5.13
N LEU A 50 -40.51 12.72 4.92
CA LEU A 50 -39.79 11.45 4.87
C LEU A 50 -38.73 11.45 3.76
N TRP A 51 -39.11 11.94 2.58
CA TRP A 51 -38.24 12.00 1.41
C TRP A 51 -36.94 12.76 1.69
N PHE A 52 -37.03 13.90 2.37
CA PHE A 52 -35.89 14.76 2.71
C PHE A 52 -35.34 14.57 4.14
N SER A 53 -35.76 13.50 4.83
CA SER A 53 -35.35 13.26 6.22
C SER A 53 -33.91 12.75 6.32
N GLY A 54 -33.30 12.92 7.49
CA GLY A 54 -31.99 12.34 7.81
C GLY A 54 -31.97 10.81 7.89
N LEU A 55 -33.11 10.13 7.74
CA LEU A 55 -33.21 8.66 7.67
C LEU A 55 -32.82 8.13 6.28
N VAL A 56 -32.84 8.99 5.26
CA VAL A 56 -32.60 8.64 3.86
C VAL A 56 -31.13 8.83 3.53
N ARG A 57 -30.49 7.77 3.05
CA ARG A 57 -29.10 7.80 2.58
C ARG A 57 -28.99 8.34 1.16
N SER A 58 -29.92 7.94 0.28
CA SER A 58 -29.96 8.40 -1.10
C SER A 58 -31.38 8.52 -1.59
N GLN A 59 -31.63 9.56 -2.38
CA GLN A 59 -32.92 9.86 -2.99
C GLN A 59 -32.73 10.09 -4.49
N GLY A 60 -33.68 9.64 -5.30
CA GLY A 60 -33.70 9.85 -6.74
C GLY A 60 -35.12 9.85 -7.29
N PRO A 61 -35.31 10.14 -8.59
CA PRO A 61 -36.65 10.24 -9.20
C PRO A 61 -37.49 8.96 -9.04
N THR A 62 -36.79 7.84 -8.86
CA THR A 62 -37.38 6.51 -8.80
C THR A 62 -37.58 6.01 -7.37
N GLY A 63 -37.24 6.77 -6.33
CA GLY A 63 -37.46 6.36 -4.93
C GLY A 63 -36.32 6.74 -3.98
N ILE A 64 -36.50 6.38 -2.70
CA ILE A 64 -35.55 6.59 -1.62
C ILE A 64 -34.97 5.27 -1.11
N VAL A 65 -33.77 5.34 -0.54
CA VAL A 65 -33.10 4.24 0.16
C VAL A 65 -32.70 4.72 1.53
N PHE A 66 -33.17 4.01 2.57
CA PHE A 66 -32.81 4.31 3.95
C PHE A 66 -31.33 4.07 4.21
N ASP A 67 -30.75 4.86 5.12
CA ASP A 67 -29.47 4.53 5.71
C ASP A 67 -29.53 3.14 6.37
N THR A 68 -28.46 2.34 6.23
CA THR A 68 -28.45 0.95 6.72
C THR A 68 -28.63 0.87 8.23
N ALA A 69 -28.01 1.78 9.00
CA ALA A 69 -28.12 1.77 10.46
C ALA A 69 -29.53 2.15 10.90
N GLU A 70 -30.10 3.18 10.27
CA GLU A 70 -31.48 3.60 10.52
C GLU A 70 -32.49 2.53 10.08
N ARG A 71 -32.29 1.88 8.93
CA ARG A 71 -33.14 0.77 8.46
C ARG A 71 -33.21 -0.35 9.50
N HIS A 72 -32.08 -0.79 10.05
CA HIS A 72 -32.09 -1.82 11.10
C HIS A 72 -32.76 -1.34 12.39
N ARG A 73 -32.58 -0.07 12.78
CA ARG A 73 -33.29 0.52 13.93
C ARG A 73 -34.81 0.52 13.70
N LEU A 74 -35.25 0.90 12.51
CA LEU A 74 -36.65 0.91 12.09
C LEU A 74 -37.23 -0.50 12.03
N GLN A 75 -36.49 -1.49 11.52
CA GLN A 75 -36.90 -2.91 11.51
C GLN A 75 -37.10 -3.46 12.93
N ARG A 76 -36.18 -3.21 13.87
CA ARG A 76 -36.36 -3.59 15.29
C ARG A 76 -37.57 -2.91 15.93
N ARG A 77 -37.92 -1.73 15.46
CA ARG A 77 -39.11 -1.02 15.90
C ARG A 77 -40.38 -1.64 15.30
N LEU A 78 -40.37 -2.01 14.03
CA LEU A 78 -41.45 -2.72 13.36
C LEU A 78 -41.69 -4.11 14.00
N GLU A 79 -40.64 -4.85 14.33
CA GLU A 79 -40.73 -6.12 15.04
C GLU A 79 -41.44 -5.96 16.40
N ARG A 80 -41.07 -4.93 17.17
CA ARG A 80 -41.75 -4.61 18.44
C ARG A 80 -43.20 -4.18 18.20
N TRP A 81 -43.45 -3.40 17.15
CA TRP A 81 -44.80 -2.95 16.80
C TRP A 81 -45.71 -4.11 16.44
N LEU A 82 -45.28 -5.02 15.56
CA LEU A 82 -46.03 -6.23 15.18
C LEU A 82 -46.36 -7.11 16.39
N ARG A 83 -45.43 -7.28 17.33
CA ARG A 83 -45.68 -8.06 18.56
C ARG A 83 -46.70 -7.44 19.51
N GLN A 84 -46.88 -6.11 19.46
CA GLN A 84 -47.74 -5.37 20.37
C GLN A 84 -49.15 -5.14 19.83
N GLN A 85 -49.38 -5.38 18.53
CA GLN A 85 -50.68 -5.18 17.90
C GLN A 85 -51.47 -6.50 17.83
N PRO A 86 -52.81 -6.44 17.91
CA PRO A 86 -53.65 -7.61 17.68
C PRO A 86 -53.59 -8.02 16.20
N GLN A 87 -53.87 -9.30 15.90
CA GLN A 87 -53.68 -9.91 14.57
C GLN A 87 -54.56 -9.28 13.47
N ASP A 88 -55.67 -8.65 13.83
CA ASP A 88 -56.58 -7.91 12.94
C ASP A 88 -56.12 -6.47 12.67
N ALA A 89 -55.06 -5.99 13.33
CA ALA A 89 -54.55 -4.65 13.14
C ALA A 89 -54.03 -4.43 11.71
N PRO A 90 -54.23 -3.22 11.12
CA PRO A 90 -53.83 -2.93 9.75
C PRO A 90 -52.36 -3.25 9.42
N VAL A 91 -51.45 -3.13 10.41
CA VAL A 91 -50.01 -3.39 10.23
C VAL A 91 -49.71 -4.81 9.73
N HIS A 92 -50.55 -5.80 10.03
CA HIS A 92 -50.36 -7.17 9.54
C HIS A 92 -50.66 -7.32 8.03
N SER A 93 -51.31 -6.33 7.41
CA SER A 93 -51.48 -6.26 5.95
C SER A 93 -50.25 -5.72 5.21
N LEU A 94 -49.26 -5.18 5.93
CA LEU A 94 -48.09 -4.50 5.37
C LEU A 94 -47.35 -5.36 4.33
N TRP A 95 -47.09 -6.63 4.63
CA TRP A 95 -46.40 -7.52 3.70
C TRP A 95 -47.14 -7.71 2.39
N ARG A 96 -48.48 -7.84 2.45
CA ARG A 96 -49.32 -7.95 1.25
C ARG A 96 -49.25 -6.68 0.40
N ILE A 97 -49.17 -5.50 1.03
CA ILE A 97 -49.03 -4.23 0.33
C ILE A 97 -47.68 -4.17 -0.38
N VAL A 98 -46.58 -4.49 0.31
CA VAL A 98 -45.22 -4.50 -0.27
C VAL A 98 -45.18 -5.49 -1.45
N GLN A 99 -45.66 -6.72 -1.26
CA GLN A 99 -45.70 -7.74 -2.32
C GLN A 99 -46.51 -7.29 -3.54
N HIS A 100 -47.62 -6.58 -3.34
CA HIS A 100 -48.45 -6.09 -4.43
C HIS A 100 -47.75 -4.99 -5.23
N VAL A 101 -47.11 -4.03 -4.55
CA VAL A 101 -46.40 -2.92 -5.20
C VAL A 101 -45.12 -3.40 -5.88
N HIS A 102 -44.44 -4.41 -5.32
CA HIS A 102 -43.16 -4.92 -5.80
C HIS A 102 -43.26 -6.21 -6.63
N ALA A 103 -44.46 -6.55 -7.14
CA ALA A 103 -44.67 -7.79 -7.90
C ALA A 103 -43.73 -7.94 -9.11
N ASP A 104 -43.28 -6.83 -9.69
CA ASP A 104 -42.41 -6.78 -10.87
C ASP A 104 -40.91 -6.70 -10.53
N LEU A 105 -40.52 -6.74 -9.24
CA LEU A 105 -39.12 -6.77 -8.85
C LEU A 105 -38.45 -8.09 -9.26
N SER A 106 -37.12 -8.04 -9.42
CA SER A 106 -36.36 -9.26 -9.73
C SER A 106 -36.50 -10.30 -8.59
N PRO A 107 -36.43 -11.61 -8.89
CA PRO A 107 -36.54 -12.66 -7.89
C PRO A 107 -35.56 -12.51 -6.71
N ALA A 108 -34.39 -11.92 -6.96
CA ALA A 108 -33.38 -11.67 -5.93
C ALA A 108 -33.80 -10.55 -4.97
N LEU A 109 -34.39 -9.47 -5.47
CA LEU A 109 -34.91 -8.38 -4.63
C LEU A 109 -36.14 -8.83 -3.84
N LEU A 110 -37.03 -9.62 -4.47
CA LEU A 110 -38.16 -10.25 -3.77
C LEU A 110 -37.68 -11.17 -2.65
N LEU A 111 -36.64 -11.97 -2.89
CA LEU A 111 -36.04 -12.81 -1.86
C LEU A 111 -35.46 -11.97 -0.71
N GLU A 112 -34.79 -10.84 -1.00
CA GLU A 112 -34.28 -9.91 0.02
C GLU A 112 -35.42 -9.39 0.92
N GLU A 113 -36.55 -9.00 0.32
CA GLU A 113 -37.73 -8.53 1.05
C GLU A 113 -38.41 -9.64 1.84
N GLU A 114 -38.53 -10.84 1.27
CA GLU A 114 -39.15 -12.01 1.90
C GLU A 114 -38.39 -12.44 3.15
N VAL A 115 -37.08 -12.64 3.06
CA VAL A 115 -36.27 -13.02 4.23
C VAL A 115 -36.22 -11.90 5.27
N THR A 116 -36.30 -10.64 4.82
CA THR A 116 -36.40 -9.48 5.72
C THR A 116 -37.72 -9.49 6.49
N TRP A 117 -38.83 -9.76 5.81
CA TRP A 117 -40.14 -9.89 6.44
C TRP A 117 -40.20 -11.08 7.39
N LEU A 118 -39.71 -12.25 6.99
CA LEU A 118 -39.66 -13.44 7.85
C LEU A 118 -38.90 -13.16 9.15
N ALA A 119 -37.77 -12.46 9.06
CA ALA A 119 -37.00 -12.05 10.23
C ALA A 119 -37.78 -11.07 11.13
N VAL A 120 -38.37 -10.02 10.56
CA VAL A 120 -39.11 -8.99 11.32
C VAL A 120 -40.42 -9.54 11.91
N ALA A 121 -41.07 -10.49 11.24
CA ALA A 121 -42.27 -11.18 11.70
C ALA A 121 -41.98 -12.32 12.70
N GLY A 122 -40.69 -12.61 12.99
CA GLY A 122 -40.28 -13.65 13.93
C GLY A 122 -40.41 -15.10 13.41
N ARG A 123 -40.55 -15.30 12.10
CA ARG A 123 -40.72 -16.61 11.44
C ARG A 123 -39.36 -17.23 11.07
N LEU A 124 -38.47 -17.36 12.05
CA LEU A 124 -37.06 -17.71 11.83
C LEU A 124 -36.84 -19.10 11.20
N ALA A 125 -37.71 -20.06 11.52
CA ALA A 125 -37.61 -21.44 11.02
C ALA A 125 -37.81 -21.57 9.50
N GLU A 126 -38.38 -20.55 8.86
CA GLU A 126 -38.69 -20.57 7.43
C GLU A 126 -37.59 -19.94 6.56
N ILE A 127 -36.62 -19.26 7.18
CA ILE A 127 -35.54 -18.52 6.50
C ILE A 127 -34.67 -19.48 5.67
N ASP A 128 -34.26 -20.61 6.25
CA ASP A 128 -33.43 -21.60 5.53
C ASP A 128 -34.14 -22.16 4.30
N GLY A 129 -35.45 -22.40 4.40
CA GLY A 129 -36.28 -22.86 3.28
C GLY A 129 -36.35 -21.84 2.16
N ALA A 130 -36.50 -20.55 2.48
CA ALA A 130 -36.50 -19.47 1.50
C ALA A 130 -35.14 -19.28 0.81
N LEU A 131 -34.03 -19.48 1.53
CA LEU A 131 -32.66 -19.34 1.00
C LEU A 131 -32.17 -20.56 0.20
N ALA A 132 -32.73 -21.75 0.42
CA ALA A 132 -32.27 -23.00 -0.18
C ALA A 132 -32.22 -22.99 -1.73
N PRO A 133 -33.21 -22.43 -2.46
CA PRO A 133 -33.14 -22.31 -3.93
C PRO A 133 -31.95 -21.46 -4.39
N ALA A 134 -31.66 -20.36 -3.70
CA ALA A 134 -30.52 -19.50 -4.02
C ALA A 134 -29.19 -20.21 -3.75
N PHE A 135 -29.08 -20.95 -2.64
CA PHE A 135 -27.90 -21.77 -2.32
C PHE A 135 -27.64 -22.85 -3.37
N LYS A 136 -28.68 -23.55 -3.81
CA LYS A 136 -28.59 -24.56 -4.88
C LYS A 136 -28.17 -23.93 -6.22
N ALA A 137 -28.73 -22.77 -6.57
CA ALA A 137 -28.38 -22.07 -7.81
C ALA A 137 -26.91 -21.58 -7.82
N ILE A 138 -26.40 -21.15 -6.67
CA ILE A 138 -25.01 -20.70 -6.52
C ILE A 138 -24.00 -21.87 -6.53
N THR A 139 -24.34 -23.00 -5.92
CA THR A 139 -23.43 -24.16 -5.77
C THR A 139 -23.50 -25.14 -6.94
N GLN A 140 -24.68 -25.40 -7.51
CA GLN A 140 -24.84 -26.42 -8.57
C GLN A 140 -24.91 -25.82 -9.98
N GLN A 141 -25.33 -24.56 -10.12
CA GLN A 141 -25.54 -23.91 -11.42
C GLN A 141 -24.60 -22.73 -11.69
N ASN A 142 -23.69 -22.44 -10.76
CA ASN A 142 -22.66 -21.39 -10.85
C ASN A 142 -23.20 -20.02 -11.31
N ARG A 143 -24.36 -19.59 -10.80
CA ARG A 143 -25.01 -18.32 -11.20
C ARG A 143 -24.33 -17.11 -10.55
N ASP A 144 -23.34 -16.52 -11.22
CA ASP A 144 -22.55 -15.40 -10.68
C ASP A 144 -23.36 -14.12 -10.37
N GLY A 145 -24.45 -13.85 -11.11
CA GLY A 145 -25.32 -12.70 -10.83
C GLY A 145 -25.94 -12.75 -9.42
N LEU A 146 -26.27 -13.95 -8.92
CA LEU A 146 -26.79 -14.13 -7.55
C LEU A 146 -25.71 -13.91 -6.50
N ARG A 147 -24.45 -14.27 -6.79
CA ARG A 147 -23.31 -13.96 -5.91
C ARG A 147 -23.09 -12.46 -5.77
N GLN A 148 -23.19 -11.71 -6.88
CA GLN A 148 -23.06 -10.25 -6.88
C GLN A 148 -24.20 -9.57 -6.12
N TRP A 149 -25.44 -10.01 -6.32
CA TRP A 149 -26.58 -9.54 -5.54
C TRP A 149 -26.37 -9.77 -4.05
N LEU A 150 -26.01 -11.00 -3.65
CA LEU A 150 -25.83 -11.34 -2.24
C LEU A 150 -24.71 -10.51 -1.60
N ALA A 151 -23.60 -10.30 -2.29
CA ALA A 151 -22.51 -9.44 -1.81
C ALA A 151 -22.96 -7.98 -1.57
N SER A 152 -23.85 -7.45 -2.43
CA SER A 152 -24.44 -6.11 -2.25
C SER A 152 -25.50 -6.08 -1.16
N ALA A 153 -26.30 -7.14 -1.02
CA ALA A 153 -27.40 -7.24 -0.06
C ALA A 153 -26.97 -7.55 1.37
N TRP A 154 -25.80 -8.15 1.57
CA TRP A 154 -25.35 -8.70 2.85
C TRP A 154 -25.46 -7.74 4.04
N ASP A 155 -25.09 -6.47 3.85
CA ASP A 155 -25.14 -5.48 4.93
C ASP A 155 -26.58 -5.06 5.28
N ARG A 156 -27.52 -5.20 4.34
CA ARG A 156 -28.93 -4.81 4.51
C ARG A 156 -29.78 -5.92 5.10
N LEU A 157 -29.36 -7.19 4.95
CA LEU A 157 -30.08 -8.34 5.46
C LEU A 157 -30.13 -8.32 7.00
N PRO A 158 -31.27 -8.68 7.62
CA PRO A 158 -31.36 -8.78 9.07
C PRO A 158 -30.39 -9.81 9.66
N GLN A 159 -29.97 -9.56 10.91
CA GLN A 159 -29.02 -10.42 11.62
C GLN A 159 -29.46 -11.89 11.66
N ALA A 160 -30.75 -12.15 11.92
CA ALA A 160 -31.29 -13.51 11.98
C ALA A 160 -31.21 -14.27 10.63
N VAL A 161 -31.18 -13.56 9.50
CA VAL A 161 -30.99 -14.17 8.17
C VAL A 161 -29.52 -14.55 7.99
N ARG A 162 -28.60 -13.65 8.36
CA ARG A 162 -27.15 -13.88 8.29
C ARG A 162 -26.70 -15.02 9.20
N ASP A 163 -27.33 -15.17 10.36
CA ASP A 163 -27.01 -16.19 11.36
C ASP A 163 -27.65 -17.57 11.09
N SER A 164 -28.53 -17.69 10.08
CA SER A 164 -29.11 -18.97 9.69
C SER A 164 -28.05 -19.91 9.07
N PRO A 165 -28.17 -21.24 9.22
CA PRO A 165 -27.25 -22.21 8.59
C PRO A 165 -27.06 -21.99 7.08
N THR A 166 -28.14 -21.79 6.33
CA THR A 166 -28.07 -21.57 4.87
C THR A 166 -27.51 -20.18 4.55
N GLY A 167 -27.82 -19.18 5.38
CA GLY A 167 -27.24 -17.84 5.30
C GLY A 167 -25.72 -17.87 5.50
N TRP A 168 -25.23 -18.62 6.48
CA TRP A 168 -23.81 -18.84 6.72
C TRP A 168 -23.15 -19.56 5.54
N GLN A 169 -23.76 -20.63 4.99
CA GLN A 169 -23.23 -21.35 3.83
C GLN A 169 -23.14 -20.46 2.58
N LEU A 170 -24.18 -19.65 2.32
CA LEU A 170 -24.19 -18.65 1.26
C LEU A 170 -23.10 -17.59 1.45
N ALA A 171 -22.88 -17.13 2.69
CA ALA A 171 -21.82 -16.19 3.03
C ALA A 171 -20.43 -16.71 2.64
N GLN A 172 -20.17 -18.01 2.85
CA GLN A 172 -18.88 -18.61 2.47
C GLN A 172 -18.59 -18.47 0.97
N THR A 173 -19.62 -18.50 0.12
CA THR A 173 -19.46 -18.40 -1.34
C THR A 173 -19.14 -16.99 -1.85
N VAL A 174 -19.44 -15.94 -1.06
CA VAL A 174 -19.23 -14.54 -1.44
C VAL A 174 -18.22 -13.81 -0.56
N ARG A 175 -17.67 -14.50 0.46
CA ARG A 175 -16.69 -13.99 1.43
C ARG A 175 -15.51 -13.23 0.80
N PRO A 176 -14.88 -13.70 -0.30
CA PRO A 176 -13.77 -12.96 -0.93
C PRO A 176 -14.15 -11.55 -1.44
N ARG A 177 -15.46 -11.26 -1.60
CA ARG A 177 -15.97 -10.02 -2.20
C ARG A 177 -16.55 -9.02 -1.19
N VAL A 178 -16.64 -9.39 0.09
CA VAL A 178 -17.20 -8.54 1.15
C VAL A 178 -16.09 -8.14 2.14
N PRO A 179 -15.96 -6.86 2.53
CA PRO A 179 -14.87 -6.39 3.39
C PRO A 179 -14.78 -7.15 4.73
N ALA A 180 -13.57 -7.55 5.14
CA ALA A 180 -13.34 -8.38 6.33
C ALA A 180 -13.93 -7.81 7.65
N ARG A 181 -14.04 -6.48 7.78
CA ARG A 181 -14.66 -5.81 8.95
C ARG A 181 -16.18 -6.02 9.07
N ARG A 182 -16.82 -6.58 8.04
CA ARG A 182 -18.29 -6.76 7.93
C ARG A 182 -18.73 -8.22 8.02
N PHE A 183 -17.82 -9.12 8.39
CA PHE A 183 -18.13 -10.52 8.72
C PHE A 183 -18.09 -10.73 10.25
N PRO A 184 -19.22 -10.57 10.95
CA PRO A 184 -19.27 -10.77 12.39
C PRO A 184 -19.57 -12.24 12.68
N PHE A 185 -18.54 -13.08 12.79
CA PHE A 185 -18.71 -14.37 13.45
C PHE A 185 -17.59 -14.58 14.47
N THR A 186 -17.82 -14.11 15.69
CA THR A 186 -17.26 -14.68 16.93
C THR A 186 -18.02 -15.99 17.23
N VAL A 187 -17.87 -16.99 16.37
CA VAL A 187 -18.54 -18.27 16.56
C VAL A 187 -17.56 -19.26 17.20
N GLU A 188 -17.77 -19.50 18.50
CA GLU A 188 -17.09 -20.53 19.31
C GLU A 188 -17.62 -21.95 19.05
N ARG A 189 -18.55 -22.17 18.11
CA ARG A 189 -19.07 -23.52 17.77
C ARG A 189 -19.30 -23.74 16.29
N ALA A 190 -18.80 -24.87 15.77
CA ALA A 190 -19.03 -25.32 14.40
C ALA A 190 -20.53 -25.26 14.03
N PRO A 191 -20.94 -24.49 13.00
CA PRO A 191 -22.35 -24.40 12.64
C PRO A 191 -22.87 -25.71 12.01
N LEU A 192 -22.02 -26.54 11.40
CA LEU A 192 -22.38 -27.83 10.80
C LEU A 192 -21.18 -28.82 10.82
N PRO A 193 -21.40 -30.14 10.98
CA PRO A 193 -20.34 -31.16 10.89
C PRO A 193 -19.73 -31.21 9.48
N ALA A 194 -18.43 -31.54 9.35
CA ALA A 194 -17.67 -31.48 8.08
C ALA A 194 -18.37 -32.19 6.91
N ARG A 195 -19.01 -33.33 7.20
CA ARG A 195 -19.84 -34.12 6.26
C ARG A 195 -21.01 -33.36 5.62
N ARG A 196 -21.55 -32.32 6.26
CA ARG A 196 -22.65 -31.49 5.75
C ARG A 196 -22.17 -30.33 4.88
N LEU A 197 -20.87 -30.14 4.72
CA LEU A 197 -20.28 -29.14 3.84
C LEU A 197 -20.06 -29.65 2.41
N GLY A 198 -20.40 -30.91 2.10
CA GLY A 198 -20.02 -31.56 0.83
C GLY A 198 -20.34 -30.77 -0.44
N ASP A 199 -21.54 -30.22 -0.59
CA ASP A 199 -21.90 -29.43 -1.78
C ASP A 199 -21.21 -28.06 -1.83
N LEU A 200 -20.90 -27.49 -0.66
CA LEU A 200 -20.14 -26.24 -0.55
C LEU A 200 -18.65 -26.46 -0.81
N ALA A 201 -18.06 -27.51 -0.24
CA ALA A 201 -16.64 -27.85 -0.36
C ALA A 201 -16.20 -28.18 -1.80
N ARG A 202 -17.15 -28.56 -2.66
CA ARG A 202 -16.91 -28.80 -4.10
C ARG A 202 -16.74 -27.52 -4.92
N VAL A 203 -17.31 -26.40 -4.47
CA VAL A 203 -17.25 -25.11 -5.19
C VAL A 203 -16.30 -24.11 -4.56
N LEU A 204 -15.81 -24.38 -3.34
CA LEU A 204 -14.80 -23.57 -2.70
C LEU A 204 -13.41 -24.05 -3.10
N ASP A 205 -12.49 -23.11 -3.28
CA ASP A 205 -11.08 -23.39 -3.43
C ASP A 205 -10.51 -23.99 -2.14
N ASP A 206 -9.48 -24.81 -2.27
CA ASP A 206 -8.72 -25.28 -1.12
C ASP A 206 -7.67 -24.23 -0.74
N ILE A 207 -7.57 -23.97 0.55
CA ILE A 207 -6.44 -23.26 1.15
C ILE A 207 -5.66 -24.21 2.04
N ARG A 208 -4.38 -23.95 2.21
CA ARG A 208 -3.55 -24.71 3.15
C ARG A 208 -3.66 -24.10 4.54
N ILE A 209 -3.75 -24.90 5.58
CA ILE A 209 -3.69 -24.47 6.99
C ILE A 209 -2.59 -25.24 7.70
N THR A 210 -1.96 -24.65 8.71
CA THR A 210 -0.88 -25.32 9.45
C THR A 210 -1.42 -26.13 10.63
N VAL A 211 -0.84 -27.31 10.84
CA VAL A 211 -1.06 -28.17 12.00
C VAL A 211 0.28 -28.56 12.61
N ARG A 212 0.36 -28.62 13.93
CA ARG A 212 1.57 -29.01 14.65
C ARG A 212 1.19 -29.87 15.84
N ARG A 213 1.89 -30.99 16.03
CA ARG A 213 1.76 -31.81 17.24
C ARG A 213 2.78 -31.34 18.27
N ASP A 214 2.33 -31.11 19.50
CA ASP A 214 3.13 -30.71 20.65
C ASP A 214 2.83 -31.65 21.82
N GLY A 215 3.56 -32.76 21.91
CA GLY A 215 3.28 -33.83 22.87
C GLY A 215 1.89 -34.46 22.66
N ASP A 216 1.02 -34.31 23.66
CA ASP A 216 -0.37 -34.78 23.69
C ASP A 216 -1.37 -33.70 23.23
N GLU A 217 -0.90 -32.61 22.60
CA GLU A 217 -1.74 -31.54 22.06
C GLU A 217 -1.52 -31.37 20.55
N LEU A 218 -2.61 -31.10 19.84
CA LEU A 218 -2.63 -30.75 18.43
C LEU A 218 -2.95 -29.27 18.28
N GLU A 219 -1.99 -28.51 17.78
CA GLU A 219 -2.21 -27.13 17.37
C GLU A 219 -2.69 -27.08 15.92
N VAL A 220 -3.73 -26.29 15.66
CA VAL A 220 -4.24 -26.04 14.31
C VAL A 220 -4.41 -24.53 14.13
N ASP A 221 -3.70 -23.95 13.17
CA ASP A 221 -3.82 -22.54 12.80
C ASP A 221 -4.81 -22.38 11.65
N GLY A 222 -5.88 -21.62 11.85
CA GLY A 222 -6.90 -21.43 10.81
C GLY A 222 -6.50 -20.44 9.72
N ARG A 223 -5.37 -19.75 9.86
CA ARG A 223 -4.81 -18.83 8.86
C ARG A 223 -4.38 -19.60 7.62
N ALA A 224 -4.63 -19.01 6.45
CA ALA A 224 -4.14 -19.57 5.20
C ALA A 224 -2.61 -19.55 5.21
N TYR A 225 -2.00 -20.72 5.08
CA TYR A 225 -0.59 -20.89 4.84
C TYR A 225 -0.31 -20.65 3.38
N ASP A 226 0.39 -19.55 3.11
CA ASP A 226 0.95 -19.28 1.81
C ASP A 226 2.37 -19.89 1.75
N PRO A 227 2.60 -20.93 0.92
CA PRO A 227 3.94 -21.48 0.73
C PRO A 227 4.91 -20.49 0.05
N ASP A 228 4.39 -19.41 -0.55
CA ASP A 228 5.18 -18.37 -1.21
C ASP A 228 5.55 -17.24 -0.22
N ALA A 229 4.85 -17.14 0.92
CA ALA A 229 5.18 -16.21 1.98
C ALA A 229 6.36 -16.76 2.80
N ARG A 230 7.46 -16.01 2.87
CA ARG A 230 8.63 -16.32 3.71
C ARG A 230 8.32 -16.13 5.19
N ILE A 231 7.55 -17.06 5.74
CA ILE A 231 7.24 -17.12 7.16
C ILE A 231 8.11 -18.21 7.78
N ASP A 232 8.86 -17.87 8.82
CA ASP A 232 9.56 -18.87 9.65
C ASP A 232 8.50 -19.78 10.28
N VAL A 233 8.34 -20.98 9.71
CA VAL A 233 7.38 -21.96 10.20
C VAL A 233 8.03 -22.78 11.32
N PRO A 234 7.40 -22.89 12.51
CA PRO A 234 7.96 -23.66 13.60
C PRO A 234 8.30 -25.12 13.21
N PRO A 235 9.33 -25.71 13.81
CA PRO A 235 9.65 -27.14 13.66
C PRO A 235 8.43 -28.03 13.97
N GLY A 236 8.28 -29.14 13.23
CA GLY A 236 7.13 -30.05 13.40
C GLY A 236 5.78 -29.53 12.88
N THR A 237 5.76 -28.41 12.13
CA THR A 237 4.54 -27.88 11.50
C THR A 237 4.34 -28.46 10.11
N TYR A 238 3.09 -28.75 9.77
CA TYR A 238 2.65 -29.37 8.53
C TYR A 238 1.50 -28.58 7.91
N ALA A 239 1.32 -28.64 6.60
CA ALA A 239 0.28 -27.87 5.89
C ALA A 239 -0.73 -28.82 5.27
N LEU A 240 -2.00 -28.65 5.63
CA LEU A 240 -3.12 -29.47 5.18
C LEU A 240 -4.06 -28.64 4.28
N PRO A 241 -4.44 -29.14 3.09
CA PRO A 241 -5.47 -28.50 2.28
C PRO A 241 -6.85 -28.70 2.92
N VAL A 242 -7.60 -27.60 3.03
CA VAL A 242 -8.99 -27.56 3.49
C VAL A 242 -9.79 -26.57 2.64
N PRO A 243 -11.10 -26.78 2.44
CA PRO A 243 -11.93 -25.79 1.75
C PRO A 243 -11.91 -24.43 2.46
N ASP A 244 -11.95 -23.34 1.69
CA ASP A 244 -11.82 -21.97 2.18
C ASP A 244 -13.04 -21.44 2.98
N THR A 245 -13.37 -22.07 4.12
CA THR A 245 -14.48 -21.67 5.01
C THR A 245 -14.04 -20.82 6.21
N ALA A 246 -14.89 -19.95 6.74
CA ALA A 246 -14.71 -19.26 8.03
C ALA A 246 -15.83 -19.63 9.02
N PRO A 247 -15.54 -20.39 10.10
CA PRO A 247 -14.27 -21.02 10.46
C PRO A 247 -13.87 -22.18 9.52
N ARG A 248 -12.60 -22.60 9.56
CA ARG A 248 -12.09 -23.80 8.88
C ARG A 248 -12.65 -25.04 9.58
N VAL A 249 -13.05 -26.05 8.81
CA VAL A 249 -13.69 -27.25 9.36
C VAL A 249 -12.88 -28.50 9.03
N LEU A 250 -12.48 -29.24 10.07
CA LEU A 250 -11.78 -30.53 10.01
C LEU A 250 -12.49 -31.53 10.93
N THR A 251 -12.27 -32.83 10.73
CA THR A 251 -12.67 -33.85 11.70
C THR A 251 -11.43 -34.58 12.22
N LEU A 252 -11.22 -34.58 13.54
CA LEU A 252 -10.28 -35.46 14.21
C LEU A 252 -10.88 -36.87 14.25
N LEU A 253 -10.22 -37.80 13.57
CA LEU A 253 -10.61 -39.21 13.57
C LEU A 253 -9.99 -39.89 14.79
N ALA A 254 -10.81 -40.54 15.61
CA ALA A 254 -10.34 -41.21 16.81
C ALA A 254 -9.45 -42.42 16.48
N GLY A 255 -8.18 -42.36 16.91
CA GLY A 255 -7.23 -43.47 16.92
C GLY A 255 -6.88 -43.87 18.36
N GLY A 256 -7.80 -44.52 19.08
CA GLY A 256 -7.64 -44.91 20.48
C GLY A 256 -8.95 -44.86 21.28
N PRO A 257 -8.98 -45.22 22.59
CA PRO A 257 -10.17 -45.64 23.36
C PRO A 257 -11.28 -44.58 23.60
N ARG A 258 -11.25 -43.42 22.92
CA ARG A 258 -12.40 -42.50 22.82
C ARG A 258 -13.04 -42.68 21.44
N GLU A 259 -14.03 -43.56 21.34
CA GLU A 259 -14.68 -44.00 20.08
C GLU A 259 -15.61 -42.94 19.41
N ARG A 260 -15.20 -41.67 19.25
CA ARG A 260 -16.00 -40.70 18.47
C ARG A 260 -15.15 -39.73 17.66
N ASP A 261 -15.49 -39.59 16.38
CA ASP A 261 -15.05 -38.49 15.52
C ASP A 261 -15.42 -37.14 16.15
N GLU A 262 -14.45 -36.22 16.21
CA GLU A 262 -14.64 -34.86 16.75
C GLU A 262 -14.46 -33.82 15.65
N ASP A 263 -15.48 -32.98 15.41
CA ASP A 263 -15.41 -31.91 14.42
C ASP A 263 -14.73 -30.66 15.02
N LEU A 264 -13.61 -30.28 14.41
CA LEU A 264 -12.81 -29.11 14.77
C LEU A 264 -13.24 -27.90 13.94
N SER A 265 -13.59 -26.81 14.63
CA SER A 265 -13.89 -25.51 14.03
C SER A 265 -12.78 -24.53 14.36
N VAL A 266 -11.89 -24.29 13.39
CA VAL A 266 -10.68 -23.49 13.56
C VAL A 266 -10.92 -22.09 13.02
N PRO A 267 -10.89 -21.03 13.84
CA PRO A 267 -11.17 -19.69 13.32
C PRO A 267 -10.00 -19.15 12.50
N VAL A 268 -10.29 -18.32 11.50
CA VAL A 268 -9.32 -17.96 10.45
C VAL A 268 -8.20 -17.00 10.89
N THR A 269 -8.22 -16.53 12.13
CA THR A 269 -7.32 -15.47 12.65
C THR A 269 -6.36 -15.93 13.76
N TRP A 270 -6.55 -17.13 14.30
CA TRP A 270 -5.78 -17.61 15.46
C TRP A 270 -5.77 -19.15 15.49
N GLN A 271 -4.87 -19.70 16.30
CA GLN A 271 -4.65 -21.12 16.46
C GLN A 271 -5.49 -21.70 17.62
N ILE A 272 -5.97 -22.93 17.44
CA ILE A 272 -6.58 -23.72 18.51
C ILE A 272 -5.62 -24.82 18.96
N ARG A 273 -5.80 -25.30 20.20
CA ARG A 273 -5.11 -26.48 20.73
C ARG A 273 -6.16 -27.52 21.12
N VAL A 274 -5.94 -28.77 20.71
CA VAL A 274 -6.87 -29.89 20.92
C VAL A 274 -6.10 -31.07 21.52
N PRO A 275 -6.57 -31.64 22.65
CA PRO A 275 -5.88 -32.76 23.27
C PRO A 275 -5.99 -34.01 22.37
N VAL A 276 -4.85 -34.58 22.05
CA VAL A 276 -4.69 -35.81 21.26
C VAL A 276 -3.97 -36.87 22.10
N GLY A 277 -4.48 -38.10 22.11
CA GLY A 277 -3.82 -39.19 22.84
C GLY A 277 -2.45 -39.56 22.26
N PRO A 278 -1.71 -40.48 22.90
CA PRO A 278 -0.36 -40.88 22.47
C PRO A 278 -0.35 -41.65 21.14
N GLY A 279 -1.51 -41.98 20.57
CA GLY A 279 -1.66 -42.67 19.30
C GLY A 279 -1.41 -41.80 18.06
N PRO A 280 -1.53 -42.40 16.86
CA PRO A 280 -1.43 -41.67 15.60
C PRO A 280 -2.60 -40.69 15.45
N VAL A 281 -2.31 -39.44 15.07
CA VAL A 281 -3.33 -38.42 14.84
C VAL A 281 -3.77 -38.47 13.38
N LEU A 282 -5.06 -38.70 13.17
CA LEU A 282 -5.70 -38.75 11.87
C LEU A 282 -6.68 -37.59 11.72
N LEU A 283 -6.51 -36.78 10.68
CA LEU A 283 -7.37 -35.62 10.40
C LEU A 283 -8.09 -35.80 9.07
N ARG A 284 -9.39 -35.51 9.02
CA ARG A 284 -10.22 -35.57 7.82
C ARG A 284 -10.68 -34.18 7.38
N SER A 285 -10.48 -33.83 6.11
CA SER A 285 -11.02 -32.58 5.53
C SER A 285 -12.50 -32.72 5.15
N ALA A 286 -13.19 -31.60 4.93
CA ALA A 286 -14.58 -31.60 4.44
C ALA A 286 -14.74 -32.19 3.02
N ARG A 287 -13.64 -32.39 2.28
CA ARG A 287 -13.58 -33.14 1.02
C ARG A 287 -13.40 -34.65 1.20
N GLY A 288 -13.14 -35.10 2.43
CA GLY A 288 -12.98 -36.51 2.79
C GLY A 288 -11.54 -37.03 2.83
N GLN A 289 -10.54 -36.20 2.54
CA GLN A 289 -9.11 -36.59 2.58
C GLN A 289 -8.67 -36.87 4.01
N VAL A 290 -7.86 -37.92 4.21
CA VAL A 290 -7.33 -38.32 5.53
C VAL A 290 -5.82 -38.11 5.61
N PHE A 291 -5.39 -37.30 6.57
CA PHE A 291 -3.99 -36.97 6.83
C PHE A 291 -3.50 -37.69 8.08
N ARG A 292 -2.31 -38.27 8.00
CA ARG A 292 -1.62 -38.89 9.15
C ARG A 292 -0.45 -38.02 9.60
N LEU A 293 -0.52 -37.54 10.84
CA LEU A 293 0.59 -36.83 11.48
C LEU A 293 1.56 -37.84 12.13
N PRO A 294 2.87 -37.56 12.13
CA PRO A 294 3.86 -38.41 12.79
C PRO A 294 3.73 -38.37 14.32
N ASP A 295 4.21 -39.42 14.99
CA ASP A 295 4.07 -39.60 16.44
C ASP A 295 4.90 -38.59 17.27
N GLN A 296 5.99 -38.07 16.70
CA GLN A 296 6.86 -37.06 17.30
C GLN A 296 7.24 -36.01 16.26
N ALA A 297 7.36 -34.75 16.68
CA ALA A 297 7.89 -33.67 15.86
C ALA A 297 9.42 -33.84 15.69
N PRO A 298 9.96 -33.75 14.47
CA PRO A 298 11.41 -33.83 14.24
C PRO A 298 12.13 -32.64 14.91
N ALA A 299 13.32 -32.88 15.46
CA ALA A 299 14.10 -31.88 16.17
C ALA A 299 14.54 -30.73 15.23
N PRO A 300 14.47 -29.45 15.65
CA PRO A 300 15.00 -28.33 14.88
C PRO A 300 16.50 -28.49 14.62
N ARG A 301 16.92 -28.30 13.36
CA ARG A 301 18.35 -28.24 13.00
C ARG A 301 18.84 -26.79 12.98
N GLY A 302 20.04 -26.59 13.53
CA GLY A 302 20.80 -25.33 13.48
C GLY A 302 21.99 -25.35 12.52
N GLY A 303 22.00 -26.20 11.49
CA GLY A 303 23.17 -26.38 10.63
C GLY A 303 22.90 -27.10 9.31
N GLY A 304 22.14 -26.47 8.40
CA GLY A 304 21.99 -26.86 6.98
C GLY A 304 21.34 -28.23 6.70
N PRO A 305 20.93 -28.49 5.44
CA PRO A 305 20.24 -29.73 5.09
C PRO A 305 21.25 -30.87 4.85
N ALA A 306 21.50 -31.68 5.88
CA ALA A 306 22.12 -32.99 5.72
C ALA A 306 21.06 -34.06 5.39
N GLY A 307 21.05 -34.56 4.15
CA GLY A 307 19.97 -35.42 3.62
C GLY A 307 20.42 -36.80 3.18
N ARG A 308 19.49 -37.55 2.58
CA ARG A 308 19.77 -38.80 1.88
C ARG A 308 19.34 -38.70 0.43
N PHE A 309 20.17 -39.21 -0.46
CA PHE A 309 19.87 -39.35 -1.88
C PHE A 309 19.88 -40.82 -2.24
N LEU A 310 18.75 -41.35 -2.73
CA LEU A 310 18.63 -42.69 -3.29
C LEU A 310 18.49 -42.57 -4.81
N GLY A 311 19.55 -42.96 -5.52
CA GLY A 311 19.54 -43.06 -6.97
C GLY A 311 19.19 -44.47 -7.44
N ILE A 312 18.14 -44.63 -8.25
CA ILE A 312 17.77 -45.89 -8.88
C ILE A 312 18.01 -45.73 -10.38
N ALA A 313 19.02 -46.39 -10.91
CA ALA A 313 19.39 -46.31 -12.32
C ALA A 313 19.32 -47.71 -12.96
N VAL A 314 18.45 -47.85 -13.95
CA VAL A 314 18.34 -49.08 -14.74
C VAL A 314 18.89 -48.81 -16.15
N ALA A 315 20.06 -49.35 -16.41
CA ALA A 315 20.77 -49.31 -17.68
C ALA A 315 20.68 -50.64 -18.43
N ARG A 316 20.55 -51.77 -17.72
CA ARG A 316 20.46 -53.11 -18.31
C ARG A 316 19.19 -53.85 -17.86
N TYR A 317 18.54 -54.49 -18.83
CA TYR A 317 17.30 -55.24 -18.65
C TYR A 317 17.50 -56.69 -19.09
N GLU A 318 16.90 -57.65 -18.37
CA GLU A 318 16.93 -59.08 -18.73
C GLU A 318 16.06 -59.37 -19.96
N HIS A 319 15.03 -58.56 -20.19
CA HIS A 319 14.12 -58.73 -21.33
C HIS A 319 14.57 -57.92 -22.55
N ALA A 320 14.72 -58.59 -23.71
CA ALA A 320 15.28 -58.01 -24.93
C ALA A 320 14.44 -56.86 -25.56
N GLN A 321 13.18 -56.71 -25.14
CA GLN A 321 12.28 -55.65 -25.63
C GLN A 321 12.61 -54.25 -25.06
N LEU A 322 13.47 -54.16 -24.03
CA LEU A 322 13.94 -52.90 -23.45
C LEU A 322 15.42 -52.71 -23.77
N PRO A 323 15.77 -51.84 -24.74
CA PRO A 323 17.16 -51.55 -25.07
C PRO A 323 17.94 -50.94 -23.90
N PRO A 324 19.27 -51.13 -23.82
CA PRO A 324 20.06 -50.56 -22.74
C PRO A 324 20.05 -49.03 -22.75
N LEU A 325 20.08 -48.44 -21.55
CA LEU A 325 20.17 -46.99 -21.32
C LEU A 325 21.53 -46.66 -20.69
N ASP A 326 22.58 -46.59 -21.53
CA ASP A 326 23.98 -46.58 -21.07
C ASP A 326 24.36 -45.36 -20.22
N HIS A 327 23.68 -44.23 -20.40
CA HIS A 327 23.93 -42.99 -19.65
C HIS A 327 23.23 -42.94 -18.28
N SER A 328 22.29 -43.85 -17.99
CA SER A 328 21.45 -43.80 -16.77
C SER A 328 22.26 -43.80 -15.48
N ARG A 329 23.32 -44.61 -15.41
CA ARG A 329 24.18 -44.72 -14.22
C ARG A 329 25.01 -43.46 -13.98
N GLY A 330 25.54 -42.86 -15.05
CA GLY A 330 26.36 -41.64 -14.99
C GLY A 330 25.53 -40.44 -14.57
N LEU A 331 24.39 -40.24 -15.25
CA LEU A 331 23.46 -39.15 -14.96
C LEU A 331 22.95 -39.20 -13.53
N CYS A 332 22.58 -40.39 -13.04
CA CYS A 332 22.13 -40.58 -11.67
C CYS A 332 23.18 -40.13 -10.63
N ARG A 333 24.48 -40.33 -10.91
CA ARG A 333 25.56 -39.87 -10.02
C ARG A 333 25.77 -38.37 -10.09
N GLU A 334 25.61 -37.74 -11.26
CA GLU A 334 25.72 -36.29 -11.41
C GLU A 334 24.61 -35.53 -10.70
N VAL A 335 23.36 -36.02 -10.86
CA VAL A 335 22.22 -35.48 -10.10
C VAL A 335 22.48 -35.60 -8.61
N GLY A 336 22.94 -36.77 -8.14
CA GLY A 336 23.31 -36.96 -6.74
C GLY A 336 24.43 -36.00 -6.27
N ALA A 337 25.43 -35.74 -7.11
CA ALA A 337 26.52 -34.80 -6.81
C ALA A 337 26.06 -33.34 -6.71
N ALA A 338 25.04 -32.94 -7.48
CA ALA A 338 24.49 -31.58 -7.44
C ALA A 338 23.86 -31.21 -6.08
N PHE A 339 23.43 -32.20 -5.29
CA PHE A 339 22.96 -31.99 -3.91
C PHE A 339 24.09 -31.74 -2.89
N GLY A 340 25.37 -31.74 -3.33
CA GLY A 340 26.52 -31.43 -2.49
C GLY A 340 26.86 -32.52 -1.47
N ASP A 341 27.91 -32.29 -0.67
CA ASP A 341 28.46 -33.29 0.25
C ASP A 341 27.65 -33.50 1.53
N THR A 342 26.67 -32.63 1.79
CA THR A 342 25.77 -32.77 2.94
C THR A 342 24.80 -33.95 2.80
N TYR A 343 24.62 -34.49 1.59
CA TYR A 343 23.78 -35.66 1.34
C TYR A 343 24.57 -36.97 1.38
N ALA A 344 24.08 -37.94 2.16
CA ALA A 344 24.50 -39.34 2.09
C ALA A 344 23.87 -40.00 0.85
N LYS A 345 24.69 -40.51 -0.06
CA LYS A 345 24.26 -40.96 -1.38
C LYS A 345 24.34 -42.48 -1.50
N GLU A 346 23.25 -43.10 -1.94
CA GLU A 346 23.16 -44.52 -2.25
C GLU A 346 22.68 -44.70 -3.68
N TYR A 347 23.26 -45.67 -4.40
CA TYR A 347 22.94 -45.92 -5.80
C TYR A 347 22.62 -47.40 -6.02
N LEU A 348 21.39 -47.69 -6.47
CA LEU A 348 20.97 -48.99 -6.94
C LEU A 348 21.13 -49.05 -8.47
N ALA A 349 22.12 -49.81 -8.94
CA ALA A 349 22.37 -50.00 -10.36
C ALA A 349 21.76 -51.33 -10.84
N ASP A 350 20.89 -51.26 -11.85
CA ASP A 350 20.12 -52.39 -12.39
C ASP A 350 19.47 -53.28 -11.32
N PRO A 351 18.71 -52.72 -10.37
CA PRO A 351 18.08 -53.51 -9.32
C PRO A 351 16.91 -54.34 -9.84
N SER A 352 16.62 -55.44 -9.15
CA SER A 352 15.37 -56.20 -9.33
C SER A 352 14.20 -55.59 -8.56
N LEU A 353 12.97 -55.98 -8.89
CA LEU A 353 11.77 -55.57 -8.15
C LEU A 353 11.85 -55.89 -6.66
N ALA A 354 12.36 -57.07 -6.32
CA ALA A 354 12.57 -57.47 -4.93
C ALA A 354 13.55 -56.54 -4.22
N ALA A 355 14.69 -56.21 -4.85
CA ALA A 355 15.72 -55.35 -4.25
C ALA A 355 15.21 -53.92 -4.01
N VAL A 356 14.49 -53.33 -4.98
CA VAL A 356 13.91 -51.98 -4.80
C VAL A 356 12.84 -51.99 -3.72
N THR A 357 11.93 -52.97 -3.75
CA THR A 357 10.82 -53.06 -2.78
C THR A 357 11.33 -53.27 -1.37
N GLU A 358 12.31 -54.17 -1.17
CA GLU A 358 12.96 -54.39 0.12
C GLU A 358 13.66 -53.13 0.60
N ARG A 359 14.39 -52.42 -0.28
CA ARG A 359 15.11 -51.20 0.11
C ARG A 359 14.15 -50.10 0.54
N LEU A 360 13.07 -49.88 -0.22
CA LEU A 360 12.04 -48.89 0.11
C LEU A 360 11.31 -49.26 1.40
N ALA A 361 10.97 -50.53 1.62
CA ALA A 361 10.39 -51.00 2.88
C ALA A 361 11.33 -50.77 4.08
N ARG A 362 12.65 -50.98 3.90
CA ARG A 362 13.65 -50.64 4.92
C ARG A 362 13.73 -49.13 5.18
N LEU A 363 13.52 -48.28 4.16
CA LEU A 363 13.43 -46.83 4.36
C LEU A 363 12.18 -46.47 5.18
N THR A 364 11.03 -47.10 4.92
CA THR A 364 9.82 -46.95 5.74
C THR A 364 10.04 -47.38 7.21
N ALA A 365 10.91 -48.36 7.45
CA ALA A 365 11.25 -48.81 8.81
C ALA A 365 12.26 -47.90 9.54
N LEU A 366 13.03 -47.09 8.80
CA LEU A 366 14.08 -46.23 9.34
C LEU A 366 13.57 -44.80 9.46
N ARG A 367 13.13 -44.39 10.65
CA ARG A 367 12.90 -42.95 10.92
C ARG A 367 14.22 -42.19 10.76
N HIS A 368 14.22 -41.12 9.98
CA HIS A 368 15.41 -40.29 9.79
C HIS A 368 15.09 -38.79 9.81
N ASP A 369 15.96 -38.02 10.44
CA ASP A 369 15.75 -36.59 10.69
C ASP A 369 16.35 -35.72 9.58
N GLY A 370 15.84 -35.78 8.33
CA GLY A 370 16.36 -34.97 7.22
C GLY A 370 15.65 -35.22 5.88
N PRO A 371 16.00 -34.48 4.81
CA PRO A 371 15.37 -34.63 3.50
C PRO A 371 15.79 -35.95 2.82
N LEU A 372 14.83 -36.59 2.16
CA LEU A 372 15.02 -37.74 1.28
C LEU A 372 14.76 -37.33 -0.17
N VAL A 373 15.75 -37.51 -1.04
CA VAL A 373 15.58 -37.37 -2.49
C VAL A 373 15.68 -38.75 -3.11
N VAL A 374 14.64 -39.17 -3.83
CA VAL A 374 14.64 -40.41 -4.62
C VAL A 374 14.66 -40.04 -6.09
N TYR A 375 15.75 -40.31 -6.78
CA TYR A 375 15.88 -40.09 -8.22
C TYR A 375 15.84 -41.42 -8.96
N VAL A 376 15.01 -41.52 -9.98
CA VAL A 376 14.81 -42.73 -10.76
C VAL A 376 15.04 -42.46 -12.22
N ARG A 377 15.91 -43.25 -12.85
CA ARG A 377 16.16 -43.27 -14.30
C ARG A 377 15.97 -44.68 -14.87
N GLY A 378 15.03 -44.82 -15.81
CA GLY A 378 14.69 -46.10 -16.47
C GLY A 378 13.42 -46.02 -17.33
N TYR A 379 12.95 -47.14 -17.87
CA TYR A 379 11.69 -47.16 -18.63
C TYR A 379 10.44 -47.06 -17.76
N ALA A 380 9.40 -46.39 -18.27
CA ALA A 380 8.05 -46.40 -17.72
C ALA A 380 7.10 -47.22 -18.61
N LEU A 381 6.53 -48.29 -18.05
CA LEU A 381 5.56 -49.17 -18.70
C LEU A 381 4.11 -48.72 -18.40
N PRO A 382 3.17 -48.83 -19.34
CA PRO A 382 1.76 -48.54 -19.08
C PRO A 382 1.14 -49.60 -18.16
N GLY A 383 0.22 -49.19 -17.28
CA GLY A 383 -0.48 -50.11 -16.37
C GLY A 383 -1.77 -49.53 -15.78
N PRO A 384 -2.64 -50.39 -15.23
CA PRO A 384 -3.86 -49.95 -14.55
C PRO A 384 -3.51 -49.06 -13.35
N GLY A 385 -4.04 -47.83 -13.33
CA GLY A 385 -3.76 -46.84 -12.29
C GLY A 385 -2.58 -45.90 -12.58
N GLY A 386 -1.91 -46.02 -13.74
CA GLY A 386 -0.85 -45.11 -14.19
C GLY A 386 0.47 -45.83 -14.56
N PRO A 387 1.53 -45.06 -14.89
CA PRO A 387 2.80 -45.63 -15.31
C PRO A 387 3.49 -46.46 -14.22
N ARG A 388 4.18 -47.53 -14.62
CA ARG A 388 4.95 -48.43 -13.76
C ARG A 388 6.43 -48.38 -14.14
N LEU A 389 7.32 -48.32 -13.16
CA LEU A 389 8.76 -48.30 -13.37
C LEU A 389 9.28 -49.70 -13.69
N ALA A 390 9.90 -49.86 -14.86
CA ALA A 390 10.59 -51.09 -15.25
C ALA A 390 11.93 -51.21 -14.51
N LEU A 391 12.17 -52.39 -13.95
CA LEU A 391 13.39 -52.79 -13.26
C LEU A 391 14.10 -53.90 -14.05
N ARG A 392 15.26 -54.37 -13.58
CA ARG A 392 16.10 -55.31 -14.35
C ARG A 392 15.35 -56.56 -14.81
N ASP A 393 14.50 -57.10 -13.94
CA ASP A 393 13.72 -58.34 -14.10
C ASP A 393 12.28 -58.10 -14.57
N SER A 394 11.92 -56.87 -14.98
CA SER A 394 10.58 -56.56 -15.47
C SER A 394 10.35 -57.07 -16.89
N ASP A 395 9.17 -57.65 -17.12
CA ASP A 395 8.67 -58.10 -18.42
C ASP A 395 7.66 -57.05 -18.96
N PRO A 396 7.96 -56.37 -20.08
CA PRO A 396 7.05 -55.40 -20.70
C PRO A 396 5.68 -55.96 -21.08
N ALA A 397 5.57 -57.28 -21.33
CA ALA A 397 4.30 -57.94 -21.63
C ALA A 397 3.47 -58.25 -20.36
N ARG A 398 4.08 -58.15 -19.17
CA ARG A 398 3.46 -58.42 -17.86
C ARG A 398 3.64 -57.22 -16.93
N PRO A 399 2.73 -56.22 -16.99
CA PRO A 399 2.85 -54.98 -16.22
C PRO A 399 2.96 -55.20 -14.70
N ASP A 400 2.45 -56.31 -14.18
CA ASP A 400 2.54 -56.72 -12.77
C ASP A 400 3.98 -56.92 -12.27
N THR A 401 4.93 -57.21 -13.17
CA THR A 401 6.37 -57.38 -12.88
C THR A 401 7.15 -56.06 -12.75
N ALA A 402 6.49 -54.92 -12.98
CA ALA A 402 7.06 -53.59 -12.85
C ALA A 402 6.51 -52.86 -11.60
N LEU A 403 7.31 -51.95 -11.02
CA LEU A 403 6.94 -51.25 -9.79
C LEU A 403 5.93 -50.13 -10.08
N PRO A 404 4.71 -50.13 -9.50
CA PRO A 404 3.82 -48.98 -9.64
C PRO A 404 4.47 -47.71 -9.11
N SER A 405 4.46 -46.62 -9.89
CA SER A 405 5.02 -45.35 -9.44
C SER A 405 4.37 -44.84 -8.17
N GLU A 406 3.08 -45.16 -7.99
CA GLU A 406 2.31 -44.87 -6.79
C GLU A 406 2.86 -45.60 -5.56
N THR A 407 3.27 -46.86 -5.71
CA THR A 407 3.87 -47.63 -4.62
C THR A 407 5.22 -47.04 -4.22
N LEU A 408 6.04 -46.64 -5.20
CA LEU A 408 7.31 -45.93 -4.94
C LEU A 408 7.06 -44.63 -4.17
N PHE A 409 6.13 -43.81 -4.64
CA PHE A 409 5.79 -42.53 -4.02
C PHE A 409 5.28 -42.71 -2.59
N ARG A 410 4.37 -43.67 -2.37
CA ARG A 410 3.83 -43.99 -1.04
C ARG A 410 4.88 -44.51 -0.07
N LEU A 411 5.77 -45.39 -0.52
CA LEU A 411 6.85 -45.93 0.33
C LEU A 411 7.88 -44.86 0.67
N ALA A 412 8.20 -43.97 -0.28
CA ALA A 412 9.08 -42.82 -0.06
C ALA A 412 8.44 -41.82 0.92
N ALA A 413 7.17 -41.46 0.75
CA ALA A 413 6.43 -40.62 1.69
C ALA A 413 6.36 -41.25 3.09
N GLY A 414 6.22 -42.57 3.15
CA GLY A 414 6.23 -43.35 4.39
C GLY A 414 7.60 -43.52 5.06
N SER A 415 8.69 -42.96 4.52
CA SER A 415 10.05 -43.12 5.09
C SER A 415 10.25 -42.45 6.45
N GLY A 416 9.33 -41.57 6.85
CA GLY A 416 9.50 -40.75 8.05
C GLY A 416 10.52 -39.62 7.89
N ALA A 417 10.84 -39.24 6.64
CA ALA A 417 11.64 -38.05 6.34
C ALA A 417 10.89 -36.76 6.68
N ASP A 418 11.64 -35.72 7.02
CA ASP A 418 11.09 -34.37 7.25
C ASP A 418 10.61 -33.72 5.94
N GLN A 419 11.22 -34.13 4.82
CA GLN A 419 10.87 -33.72 3.47
C GLN A 419 11.23 -34.85 2.49
N VAL A 420 10.36 -35.13 1.51
CA VAL A 420 10.58 -36.13 0.47
C VAL A 420 10.44 -35.50 -0.92
N LEU A 421 11.41 -35.69 -1.79
CA LEU A 421 11.34 -35.33 -3.20
C LEU A 421 11.55 -36.57 -4.07
N VAL A 422 10.54 -36.97 -4.84
CA VAL A 422 10.63 -38.08 -5.81
C VAL A 422 10.77 -37.51 -7.22
N LEU A 423 11.90 -37.78 -7.86
CA LEU A 423 12.23 -37.36 -9.21
C LEU A 423 12.15 -38.58 -10.14
N LEU A 424 11.15 -38.61 -11.03
CA LEU A 424 10.97 -39.67 -12.01
C LEU A 424 11.42 -39.16 -13.37
N ASP A 425 12.61 -39.58 -13.79
CA ASP A 425 13.19 -39.26 -15.10
C ASP A 425 13.10 -40.51 -15.97
N THR A 426 11.98 -40.71 -16.66
CA THR A 426 11.67 -42.00 -17.31
C THR A 426 11.58 -41.91 -18.83
N VAL A 427 11.81 -43.03 -19.50
CA VAL A 427 11.76 -43.17 -20.97
C VAL A 427 10.60 -44.08 -21.37
N ARG A 428 9.95 -43.82 -22.51
CA ARG A 428 8.97 -44.76 -23.08
C ARG A 428 9.66 -45.96 -23.72
N PRO A 429 9.06 -47.16 -23.65
CA PRO A 429 9.56 -48.31 -24.39
C PRO A 429 9.51 -48.05 -25.90
N PRO A 430 10.43 -48.63 -26.70
CA PRO A 430 10.35 -48.54 -28.16
C PRO A 430 9.01 -49.08 -28.69
N GLY A 431 8.40 -48.39 -29.66
CA GLY A 431 7.11 -48.78 -30.27
C GLY A 431 5.86 -48.37 -29.49
N SER A 432 6.02 -47.53 -28.46
CA SER A 432 4.93 -46.98 -27.65
C SER A 432 4.47 -45.59 -28.15
N ASP A 433 3.49 -45.56 -29.06
CA ASP A 433 3.01 -44.30 -29.67
C ASP A 433 2.04 -43.46 -28.82
N VAL A 434 1.42 -44.05 -27.79
CA VAL A 434 0.43 -43.34 -26.97
C VAL A 434 1.14 -42.48 -25.94
N ASP A 435 0.72 -41.22 -25.85
CA ASP A 435 1.19 -40.28 -24.84
C ASP A 435 0.42 -40.49 -23.54
N TRP A 436 1.08 -41.05 -22.53
CA TRP A 436 0.56 -41.19 -21.17
C TRP A 436 1.52 -40.51 -20.19
N GLY A 437 0.96 -39.64 -19.35
CA GLY A 437 1.70 -38.98 -18.29
C GLY A 437 1.43 -39.61 -16.92
N TYR A 438 2.10 -39.10 -15.91
CA TYR A 438 1.79 -39.45 -14.53
C TYR A 438 0.49 -38.75 -14.10
N PRO A 439 -0.56 -39.50 -13.70
CA PRO A 439 -1.72 -38.91 -13.05
C PRO A 439 -1.35 -38.43 -11.63
N PRO A 440 -2.11 -37.50 -11.05
CA PRO A 440 -2.00 -37.19 -9.63
C PRO A 440 -2.24 -38.47 -8.78
N PRO A 441 -1.48 -38.67 -7.70
CA PRO A 441 -1.61 -39.86 -6.85
C PRO A 441 -3.00 -39.92 -6.17
N PRO A 442 -3.64 -41.11 -6.05
CA PRO A 442 -4.91 -41.27 -5.34
C PRO A 442 -4.78 -40.96 -3.83
N MET A 443 -5.69 -40.12 -3.32
CA MET A 443 -5.52 -39.30 -2.10
C MET A 443 -5.91 -39.97 -0.77
N ASP A 444 -5.83 -41.29 -0.65
CA ASP A 444 -6.41 -41.96 0.53
C ASP A 444 -5.53 -41.86 1.79
N LEU A 445 -4.22 -41.61 1.65
CA LEU A 445 -3.29 -41.45 2.78
C LEU A 445 -2.16 -40.46 2.45
N THR A 446 -2.36 -39.19 2.77
CA THR A 446 -1.34 -38.14 2.62
C THR A 446 -0.55 -37.95 3.92
N THR A 447 0.78 -37.91 3.82
CA THR A 447 1.66 -37.61 4.94
C THR A 447 1.65 -36.13 5.24
N ALA A 448 1.79 -35.77 6.52
CA ALA A 448 1.85 -34.37 6.91
C ALA A 448 3.16 -33.68 6.47
N SER A 449 4.28 -34.42 6.41
CA SER A 449 5.57 -33.95 5.89
C SER A 449 5.49 -33.53 4.42
N TRP A 450 6.33 -32.57 4.01
CA TRP A 450 6.35 -32.17 2.61
C TRP A 450 6.80 -33.31 1.72
N THR A 451 5.99 -33.59 0.71
CA THR A 451 6.24 -34.64 -0.26
C THR A 451 5.99 -34.05 -1.64
N GLY A 452 7.07 -33.90 -2.40
CA GLY A 452 7.07 -33.44 -3.78
C GLY A 452 7.35 -34.58 -4.75
N ARG A 453 6.76 -34.51 -5.94
CA ARG A 453 7.10 -35.34 -7.09
C ARG A 453 7.34 -34.44 -8.29
N ILE A 454 8.40 -34.70 -9.03
CA ILE A 454 8.60 -34.19 -10.38
C ILE A 454 8.73 -35.41 -11.28
N ALA A 455 7.90 -35.49 -12.32
CA ALA A 455 7.86 -36.64 -13.18
C ALA A 455 7.90 -36.25 -14.66
N VAL A 456 8.84 -36.85 -15.37
CA VAL A 456 9.07 -36.68 -16.80
C VAL A 456 9.05 -38.07 -17.45
N VAL A 457 8.35 -38.16 -18.57
CA VAL A 457 8.38 -39.33 -19.46
C VAL A 457 8.84 -38.83 -20.83
N VAL A 458 10.05 -39.17 -21.26
CA VAL A 458 10.54 -38.80 -22.60
C VAL A 458 10.24 -39.92 -23.61
N PRO A 459 9.93 -39.60 -24.88
CA PRO A 459 9.61 -40.57 -25.92
C PRO A 459 10.77 -41.52 -26.25
N HIS A 460 12.01 -41.02 -26.27
CA HIS A 460 13.21 -41.77 -26.59
C HIS A 460 14.39 -41.20 -25.78
N ASP A 461 15.46 -41.97 -25.62
CA ASP A 461 16.70 -41.51 -25.00
C ASP A 461 17.47 -40.60 -25.98
N THR A 462 17.21 -39.30 -25.94
CA THR A 462 17.94 -38.30 -26.72
C THR A 462 19.21 -37.91 -25.96
N GLY A 463 20.37 -37.94 -26.62
CA GLY A 463 21.72 -37.84 -26.02
C GLY A 463 21.90 -36.91 -24.82
N TRP A 464 22.96 -37.17 -24.03
CA TRP A 464 23.16 -36.74 -22.63
C TRP A 464 22.76 -35.28 -22.27
N ASP A 465 23.01 -34.31 -23.16
CA ASP A 465 22.71 -32.88 -22.95
C ASP A 465 21.22 -32.51 -23.07
N ARG A 466 20.36 -33.43 -23.53
CA ARG A 466 18.91 -33.22 -23.73
C ARG A 466 18.05 -34.04 -22.75
N LEU A 467 18.65 -34.48 -21.65
CA LEU A 467 17.97 -35.25 -20.60
C LEU A 467 17.50 -34.34 -19.47
N PHE A 468 16.38 -34.69 -18.83
CA PHE A 468 15.88 -33.95 -17.67
C PHE A 468 16.93 -33.86 -16.56
N GLY A 469 17.65 -34.95 -16.28
CA GLY A 469 18.70 -34.95 -15.27
C GLY A 469 19.85 -33.96 -15.53
N SER A 470 20.26 -33.72 -16.78
CA SER A 470 21.39 -32.83 -17.08
C SER A 470 21.00 -31.36 -16.92
N TRP A 471 19.79 -31.02 -17.37
CA TRP A 471 19.18 -29.72 -17.07
C TRP A 471 18.98 -29.50 -15.57
N LEU A 472 18.52 -30.52 -14.83
CA LEU A 472 18.35 -30.41 -13.38
C LEU A 472 19.68 -30.11 -12.67
N VAL A 473 20.79 -30.71 -13.12
CA VAL A 473 22.14 -30.40 -12.61
C VAL A 473 22.51 -28.94 -12.84
N ARG A 474 22.20 -28.36 -14.02
CA ARG A 474 22.40 -26.92 -14.31
C ARG A 474 21.60 -26.07 -13.32
N LEU A 475 20.31 -26.35 -13.17
CA LEU A 475 19.42 -25.61 -12.28
C LEU A 475 19.94 -25.63 -10.83
N LEU A 476 20.29 -26.81 -10.31
CA LEU A 476 20.75 -26.94 -8.92
C LEU A 476 22.09 -26.24 -8.66
N ARG A 477 22.95 -26.07 -9.68
CA ARG A 477 24.27 -25.42 -9.55
C ARG A 477 24.25 -23.91 -9.77
N ARG A 478 23.38 -23.40 -10.64
CA ARG A 478 23.37 -21.98 -11.07
C ARG A 478 22.12 -21.21 -10.62
N GLY A 479 21.04 -21.93 -10.31
CA GLY A 479 19.70 -21.36 -10.20
C GLY A 479 19.01 -21.21 -11.56
N PRO A 480 17.72 -20.84 -11.58
CA PRO A 480 16.95 -20.63 -12.80
C PRO A 480 17.36 -19.34 -13.52
N ASP A 481 17.18 -19.28 -14.84
CA ASP A 481 17.62 -18.14 -15.66
C ASP A 481 16.78 -16.89 -15.31
N GLU A 482 15.47 -17.06 -15.11
CA GLU A 482 14.57 -16.02 -14.61
C GLU A 482 14.22 -16.27 -13.14
N VAL A 483 14.43 -15.27 -12.27
CA VAL A 483 13.98 -15.30 -10.86
C VAL A 483 12.98 -14.18 -10.60
N PRO A 484 11.67 -14.51 -10.54
CA PRO A 484 10.65 -13.57 -10.09
C PRO A 484 10.89 -13.12 -8.64
N GLN A 485 10.43 -11.91 -8.31
CA GLN A 485 10.48 -11.40 -6.94
C GLN A 485 9.77 -12.36 -5.96
N GLY A 486 10.39 -12.61 -4.79
CA GLY A 486 9.85 -13.46 -3.73
C GLY A 486 10.28 -14.95 -3.77
N TRP A 487 10.97 -15.40 -4.80
CA TRP A 487 11.52 -16.76 -4.87
C TRP A 487 12.75 -16.93 -3.96
N GLY A 488 12.89 -18.05 -3.25
CA GLY A 488 14.09 -18.33 -2.44
C GLY A 488 15.38 -18.56 -3.24
N TRP A 489 15.31 -18.58 -4.57
CA TRP A 489 16.50 -18.45 -5.43
C TRP A 489 17.09 -17.03 -5.43
N SER A 490 16.55 -16.11 -4.62
CA SER A 490 17.11 -14.79 -4.38
C SER A 490 18.45 -14.89 -3.63
N PRO A 491 19.43 -14.03 -3.96
CA PRO A 491 20.70 -13.93 -3.21
C PRO A 491 20.57 -13.54 -1.74
N ARG A 492 19.35 -13.26 -1.26
CA ARG A 492 19.05 -12.99 0.15
C ARG A 492 18.90 -14.28 0.98
N ASP A 493 18.55 -15.39 0.35
CA ASP A 493 18.22 -16.63 1.05
C ASP A 493 19.37 -17.61 1.02
N ARG A 494 19.71 -18.13 2.19
CA ARG A 494 20.84 -19.04 2.35
C ARG A 494 20.56 -20.45 1.78
N PHE A 495 19.29 -20.86 1.75
CA PHE A 495 18.88 -22.21 1.36
C PHE A 495 17.67 -22.16 0.42
N ILE A 496 17.56 -23.18 -0.42
CA ILE A 496 16.44 -23.45 -1.32
C ILE A 496 15.60 -24.57 -0.73
N THR A 497 14.29 -24.41 -0.73
CA THR A 497 13.32 -25.41 -0.27
C THR A 497 12.87 -26.36 -1.38
N GLY A 498 12.26 -27.49 -1.03
CA GLY A 498 11.73 -28.41 -2.03
C GLY A 498 10.67 -27.78 -2.95
N GLY A 499 9.82 -26.90 -2.41
CA GLY A 499 8.81 -26.19 -3.19
C GLY A 499 9.40 -25.25 -4.23
N GLU A 500 10.53 -24.61 -3.91
CA GLU A 500 11.24 -23.71 -4.83
C GLU A 500 11.96 -24.44 -5.95
N VAL A 501 12.37 -25.70 -5.72
CA VAL A 501 12.85 -26.57 -6.78
C VAL A 501 11.70 -26.91 -7.74
N LEU A 502 10.55 -27.36 -7.23
CA LEU A 502 9.39 -27.66 -8.10
C LEU A 502 8.97 -26.45 -8.93
N ARG A 503 8.90 -25.27 -8.30
CA ARG A 503 8.53 -24.03 -8.98
C ARG A 503 9.51 -23.68 -10.10
N ALA A 504 10.81 -23.75 -9.83
CA ALA A 504 11.83 -23.52 -10.84
C ALA A 504 11.72 -24.52 -12.00
N VAL A 505 11.38 -25.79 -11.73
CA VAL A 505 11.08 -26.75 -12.80
C VAL A 505 9.83 -26.42 -13.60
N GLY A 506 8.78 -25.88 -12.99
CA GLY A 506 7.59 -25.47 -13.74
C GLY A 506 7.82 -24.26 -14.64
N THR A 507 8.71 -23.34 -14.26
CA THR A 507 8.86 -22.03 -14.93
C THR A 507 10.06 -21.95 -15.87
N ASP A 508 11.20 -22.52 -15.49
CA ASP A 508 12.48 -22.40 -16.22
C ASP A 508 12.74 -23.61 -17.15
N TRP A 509 11.72 -24.45 -17.37
CA TRP A 509 11.82 -25.61 -18.26
C TRP A 509 11.87 -25.17 -19.73
N PRO A 510 12.97 -25.44 -20.46
CA PRO A 510 13.09 -24.98 -21.83
C PRO A 510 12.11 -25.73 -22.73
N GLY A 511 11.31 -25.01 -23.52
CA GLY A 511 10.31 -25.60 -24.43
C GLY A 511 10.88 -26.51 -25.53
N GLU A 512 12.19 -26.63 -25.64
CA GLU A 512 12.90 -27.48 -26.61
C GLU A 512 13.01 -28.96 -26.18
N TYR A 513 12.62 -29.30 -24.95
CA TYR A 513 12.68 -30.67 -24.46
C TYR A 513 11.46 -31.51 -24.88
N PRO A 514 11.61 -32.84 -25.05
CA PRO A 514 10.57 -33.69 -25.63
C PRO A 514 9.26 -33.81 -24.81
N SER A 515 9.28 -33.43 -23.54
CA SER A 515 8.11 -33.49 -22.65
C SER A 515 8.22 -32.47 -21.52
N THR A 516 7.06 -32.01 -21.05
CA THR A 516 6.97 -31.07 -19.92
C THR A 516 6.91 -31.84 -18.59
N PRO A 517 7.73 -31.47 -17.59
CA PRO A 517 7.65 -32.05 -16.25
C PRO A 517 6.27 -31.86 -15.62
N ARG A 518 5.76 -32.91 -15.01
CA ARG A 518 4.56 -32.85 -14.17
C ARG A 518 4.97 -32.86 -12.72
N ASP A 519 4.58 -31.82 -12.00
CA ASP A 519 4.85 -31.68 -10.58
C ASP A 519 3.62 -32.01 -9.73
N PHE A 520 3.86 -32.38 -8.47
CA PHE A 520 2.84 -32.60 -7.46
C PHE A 520 3.47 -32.36 -6.09
N ALA A 521 2.81 -31.63 -5.19
CA ALA A 521 3.30 -31.47 -3.83
C ALA A 521 2.20 -31.32 -2.78
N THR A 522 2.46 -31.86 -1.59
CA THR A 522 1.66 -31.71 -0.38
C THR A 522 2.57 -31.40 0.82
N GLY A 523 2.08 -30.72 1.87
CA GLY A 523 2.85 -30.39 3.08
C GLY A 523 3.59 -29.04 3.04
N VAL A 524 4.38 -28.72 4.08
CA VAL A 524 5.18 -27.47 4.22
C VAL A 524 6.61 -27.70 3.73
N PRO A 525 7.06 -27.06 2.63
CA PRO A 525 8.42 -27.22 2.16
C PRO A 525 9.43 -26.69 3.20
N ARG A 526 10.56 -27.38 3.31
CA ARG A 526 11.72 -27.05 4.16
C ARG A 526 12.99 -26.96 3.33
N GLU A 527 14.01 -26.39 3.94
CA GLU A 527 15.37 -26.30 3.39
C GLU A 527 15.82 -27.65 2.82
N LEU A 528 16.10 -27.67 1.53
CA LEU A 528 16.52 -28.85 0.78
C LEU A 528 18.02 -28.76 0.43
N LEU A 529 18.51 -27.61 -0.05
CA LEU A 529 19.93 -27.42 -0.41
C LEU A 529 20.40 -25.97 -0.20
N PRO A 530 21.72 -25.69 -0.09
CA PRO A 530 22.25 -24.33 -0.12
C PRO A 530 21.91 -23.58 -1.41
N ASN A 531 21.70 -22.27 -1.32
CA ASN A 531 21.43 -21.43 -2.49
C ASN A 531 22.72 -20.97 -3.17
N PRO A 532 22.98 -21.34 -4.44
CA PRO A 532 24.20 -20.94 -5.14
C PRO A 532 24.31 -19.42 -5.35
N ARG A 533 23.20 -18.68 -5.44
CA ARG A 533 23.21 -17.23 -5.67
C ARG A 533 23.51 -16.40 -4.43
N PHE A 534 23.21 -16.91 -3.23
CA PHE A 534 23.56 -16.26 -1.96
C PHE A 534 25.08 -16.11 -1.78
N ALA A 535 25.87 -17.02 -2.36
CA ALA A 535 27.32 -16.97 -2.30
C ALA A 535 27.93 -15.72 -2.99
N LEU A 536 27.20 -15.04 -3.88
CA LEU A 536 27.67 -13.88 -4.65
C LEU A 536 27.77 -12.57 -3.86
N ARG A 537 27.19 -12.50 -2.65
CA ARG A 537 27.19 -11.28 -1.82
C ARG A 537 28.54 -10.93 -1.22
N ARG A 538 29.39 -11.93 -1.01
CA ARG A 538 30.78 -11.74 -0.61
C ARG A 538 31.59 -12.13 -1.82
N PHE A 539 31.85 -11.18 -2.74
CA PHE A 539 32.87 -11.39 -3.77
C PHE A 539 34.12 -11.86 -3.03
N PRO A 540 34.54 -13.12 -3.18
CA PRO A 540 35.74 -13.61 -2.53
C PRO A 540 36.93 -12.79 -3.04
N ASP A 541 37.84 -12.39 -2.14
CA ASP A 541 39.00 -11.56 -2.47
C ASP A 541 39.90 -12.19 -3.57
N ASP A 542 39.72 -13.48 -3.84
CA ASP A 542 40.43 -14.31 -4.80
C ASP A 542 39.70 -14.48 -6.16
N LEU A 543 38.50 -13.95 -6.34
CA LEU A 543 37.76 -14.06 -7.61
C LEU A 543 38.09 -12.90 -8.57
N ASN A 544 38.77 -13.23 -9.67
CA ASN A 544 39.10 -12.29 -10.74
C ASN A 544 37.87 -12.05 -11.64
N PRO A 545 37.35 -10.81 -11.76
CA PRO A 545 36.22 -10.49 -12.62
C PRO A 545 36.42 -10.87 -14.09
N ALA A 546 37.68 -10.94 -14.56
CA ALA A 546 38.02 -11.37 -15.91
C ALA A 546 37.69 -12.84 -16.20
N ASP A 547 37.54 -13.70 -15.18
CA ASP A 547 37.32 -15.14 -15.33
C ASP A 547 35.86 -15.50 -15.65
N PHE A 548 34.93 -14.56 -15.47
CA PHE A 548 33.49 -14.83 -15.55
C PHE A 548 32.82 -14.46 -16.88
N GLY A 549 33.53 -13.72 -17.75
CA GLY A 549 32.99 -13.25 -19.03
C GLY A 549 31.88 -12.19 -18.91
N GLU A 550 31.50 -11.62 -20.06
CA GLU A 550 30.63 -10.43 -20.15
C GLU A 550 29.17 -10.70 -19.72
N ALA A 551 28.63 -11.88 -20.04
CA ALA A 551 27.26 -12.26 -19.67
C ALA A 551 27.07 -12.32 -18.15
N TYR A 552 28.03 -12.89 -17.43
CA TYR A 552 27.99 -12.97 -15.98
C TYR A 552 28.18 -11.60 -15.32
N ALA A 553 29.08 -10.76 -15.86
CA ALA A 553 29.25 -9.38 -15.38
C ALA A 553 27.95 -8.56 -15.52
N HIS A 554 27.18 -8.81 -16.58
CA HIS A 554 25.88 -8.17 -16.79
C HIS A 554 24.84 -8.62 -15.75
N GLU A 555 24.74 -9.92 -15.48
CA GLU A 555 23.85 -10.47 -14.45
C GLU A 555 24.25 -9.99 -13.04
N ALA A 556 25.55 -9.98 -12.74
CA ALA A 556 26.07 -9.46 -11.48
C ALA A 556 25.78 -7.96 -11.32
N ALA A 557 25.95 -7.16 -12.38
CA ALA A 557 25.62 -5.74 -12.37
C ALA A 557 24.13 -5.49 -12.15
N ALA A 558 23.24 -6.25 -12.82
CA ALA A 558 21.81 -6.16 -12.60
C ALA A 558 21.44 -6.44 -11.13
N PHE A 559 22.03 -7.48 -10.55
CA PHE A 559 21.84 -7.83 -9.13
C PHE A 559 22.34 -6.75 -8.16
N LEU A 560 23.57 -6.24 -8.36
CA LEU A 560 24.13 -5.20 -7.51
C LEU A 560 23.30 -3.91 -7.61
N GLY A 561 22.78 -3.59 -8.79
CA GLY A 561 21.83 -2.51 -9.01
C GLY A 561 20.55 -2.64 -8.16
N GLU A 562 19.98 -3.84 -8.04
CA GLU A 562 18.83 -4.08 -7.14
C GLU A 562 19.18 -3.86 -5.68
N VAL A 563 20.37 -4.29 -5.24
CA VAL A 563 20.82 -4.10 -3.85
C VAL A 563 20.98 -2.62 -3.53
N ILE A 564 21.63 -1.86 -4.42
CA ILE A 564 21.77 -0.40 -4.32
C ILE A 564 20.39 0.25 -4.29
N GLY A 565 19.50 -0.22 -5.17
CA GLY A 565 18.14 0.27 -5.34
C GLY A 565 17.20 -0.06 -4.18
N ASP A 566 17.44 -1.09 -3.37
CA ASP A 566 16.52 -1.44 -2.30
C ASP A 566 16.83 -0.67 -1.00
N VAL A 567 15.87 0.18 -0.62
CA VAL A 567 15.91 1.04 0.58
C VAL A 567 15.95 0.23 1.88
N THR A 568 15.46 -1.01 1.86
CA THR A 568 15.46 -1.91 3.03
C THR A 568 16.82 -2.56 3.29
N THR A 569 17.72 -2.52 2.30
CA THR A 569 19.08 -3.08 2.43
C THR A 569 19.92 -2.22 3.36
N SER A 570 20.73 -2.87 4.20
CA SER A 570 21.64 -2.19 5.11
C SER A 570 22.58 -1.26 4.34
N ARG A 571 23.06 -0.21 5.02
CA ARG A 571 24.01 0.73 4.42
C ARG A 571 25.31 0.03 4.01
N GLU A 572 25.81 -0.86 4.86
CA GLU A 572 27.04 -1.62 4.59
C GLU A 572 26.91 -2.50 3.34
N ASP A 573 25.77 -3.18 3.18
CA ASP A 573 25.52 -4.00 2.00
C ASP A 573 25.42 -3.17 0.72
N ARG A 574 24.84 -1.97 0.80
CA ARG A 574 24.77 -1.04 -0.35
C ARG A 574 26.13 -0.48 -0.70
N ASP A 575 26.92 -0.05 0.29
CA ASP A 575 28.27 0.46 0.07
C ASP A 575 29.18 -0.63 -0.52
N LEU A 576 29.04 -1.88 -0.06
CA LEU A 576 29.71 -3.04 -0.64
C LEU A 576 29.24 -3.32 -2.08
N ALA A 577 27.93 -3.20 -2.35
CA ALA A 577 27.41 -3.41 -3.69
C ALA A 577 27.93 -2.37 -4.69
N VAL A 578 28.01 -1.10 -4.29
CA VAL A 578 28.63 -0.03 -5.08
C VAL A 578 30.11 -0.34 -5.35
N ALA A 579 30.86 -0.73 -4.31
CA ALA A 579 32.27 -1.09 -4.46
C ALA A 579 32.46 -2.24 -5.45
N ASN A 580 31.65 -3.30 -5.34
CA ASN A 580 31.68 -4.44 -6.26
C ASN A 580 31.30 -4.03 -7.68
N MET A 581 30.34 -3.12 -7.87
CA MET A 581 29.92 -2.66 -9.18
C MET A 581 31.02 -1.85 -9.88
N VAL A 582 31.83 -1.09 -9.12
CA VAL A 582 33.03 -0.42 -9.64
C VAL A 582 34.10 -1.44 -10.05
N LEU A 583 34.27 -2.53 -9.30
CA LEU A 583 35.21 -3.61 -9.64
C LEU A 583 34.84 -4.35 -10.94
N LEU A 584 33.55 -4.38 -11.30
CA LEU A 584 33.07 -4.94 -12.57
C LEU A 584 33.41 -4.07 -13.80
N GLY A 585 33.87 -2.83 -13.61
CA GLY A 585 34.35 -1.96 -14.67
C GLY A 585 33.81 -0.52 -14.62
N PRO A 586 34.40 0.41 -15.40
CA PRO A 586 34.08 1.84 -15.31
C PRO A 586 32.66 2.18 -15.78
N ASP A 587 32.13 1.52 -16.83
CA ASP A 587 30.75 1.73 -17.27
C ASP A 587 29.75 1.30 -16.18
N ARG A 588 30.03 0.18 -15.48
CA ARG A 588 29.22 -0.31 -14.36
C ARG A 588 29.30 0.62 -13.15
N GLY A 589 30.45 1.25 -12.91
CA GLY A 589 30.59 2.31 -11.92
C GLY A 589 29.71 3.54 -12.21
N VAL A 590 29.53 3.92 -13.48
CA VAL A 590 28.60 4.99 -13.86
C VAL A 590 27.15 4.55 -13.63
N GLU A 591 26.79 3.31 -13.99
CA GLU A 591 25.46 2.73 -13.70
C GLU A 591 25.15 2.72 -12.20
N ALA A 592 26.12 2.37 -11.35
CA ALA A 592 25.98 2.40 -9.90
C ALA A 592 25.66 3.81 -9.38
N ALA A 593 26.35 4.82 -9.92
CA ALA A 593 26.13 6.21 -9.51
C ALA A 593 24.75 6.74 -9.94
N VAL A 594 24.27 6.37 -11.12
CA VAL A 594 22.90 6.70 -11.57
C VAL A 594 21.86 6.04 -10.66
N ALA A 595 22.05 4.77 -10.29
CA ALA A 595 21.16 4.08 -9.36
C ALA A 595 21.15 4.73 -7.96
N LEU A 596 22.29 5.25 -7.49
CA LEU A 596 22.36 6.01 -6.24
C LEU A 596 21.58 7.33 -6.30
N ASP A 597 21.56 8.02 -7.44
CA ASP A 597 20.74 9.22 -7.63
C ASP A 597 19.23 8.88 -7.59
N ASP A 598 18.80 7.76 -8.19
CA ASP A 598 17.41 7.31 -8.11
C ASP A 598 16.99 6.93 -6.68
N VAL A 599 17.91 6.33 -5.92
CA VAL A 599 17.74 6.09 -4.48
C VAL A 599 17.60 7.41 -3.73
N ALA A 600 18.40 8.41 -4.07
CA ALA A 600 18.32 9.74 -3.47
C ALA A 600 16.94 10.39 -3.70
N GLU A 601 16.40 10.30 -4.91
CA GLU A 601 15.05 10.82 -5.21
C GLU A 601 13.96 10.08 -4.46
N ARG A 602 14.08 8.76 -4.26
CA ARG A 602 13.14 7.99 -3.42
C ARG A 602 13.26 8.33 -1.94
N HIS A 603 14.46 8.57 -1.42
CA HIS A 603 14.65 9.10 -0.07
C HIS A 603 14.00 10.48 0.08
N ALA A 604 14.14 11.35 -0.92
CA ALA A 604 13.52 12.67 -0.94
C ALA A 604 11.98 12.56 -0.94
N ALA A 605 11.41 11.71 -1.79
CA ALA A 605 9.97 11.44 -1.84
C ALA A 605 9.41 10.90 -0.51
N ALA A 606 10.21 10.12 0.23
CA ALA A 606 9.86 9.62 1.55
C ALA A 606 10.17 10.60 2.70
N GLY A 607 10.58 11.84 2.40
CA GLY A 607 10.91 12.87 3.39
C GLY A 607 12.24 12.68 4.11
N ARG A 608 13.04 11.66 3.76
CA ARG A 608 14.36 11.37 4.35
C ARG A 608 15.45 12.21 3.68
N ARG A 609 15.40 13.52 3.90
CA ARG A 609 16.25 14.52 3.21
C ARG A 609 17.75 14.32 3.45
N THR A 610 18.16 13.88 4.63
CA THR A 610 19.57 13.62 4.96
C THR A 610 20.13 12.43 4.17
N ASP A 611 19.35 11.37 4.05
CA ASP A 611 19.73 10.17 3.31
C ASP A 611 19.80 10.45 1.81
N ALA A 612 18.89 11.28 1.30
CA ALA A 612 18.90 11.74 -0.09
C ALA A 612 20.20 12.52 -0.40
N ALA A 613 20.57 13.47 0.45
CA ALA A 613 21.83 14.20 0.30
C ALA A 613 23.06 13.28 0.37
N ALA A 614 23.06 12.31 1.28
CA ALA A 614 24.16 11.34 1.41
C ALA A 614 24.29 10.45 0.15
N ALA A 615 23.18 10.01 -0.43
CA ALA A 615 23.18 9.20 -1.65
C ALA A 615 23.73 9.98 -2.86
N HIS A 616 23.30 11.24 -3.08
CA HIS A 616 23.91 12.09 -4.11
C HIS A 616 25.41 12.32 -3.86
N GLN A 617 25.82 12.50 -2.60
CA GLN A 617 27.22 12.66 -2.24
C GLN A 617 28.05 11.40 -2.54
N HIS A 618 27.51 10.21 -2.30
CA HIS A 618 28.15 8.95 -2.69
C HIS A 618 28.26 8.81 -4.21
N ALA A 619 27.20 9.14 -4.97
CA ALA A 619 27.24 9.14 -6.44
C ALA A 619 28.35 10.07 -6.96
N ILE A 620 28.49 11.28 -6.40
CA ILE A 620 29.58 12.22 -6.73
C ILE A 620 30.96 11.60 -6.46
N THR A 621 31.13 10.94 -5.32
CA THR A 621 32.41 10.28 -4.96
C THR A 621 32.80 9.19 -5.95
N VAL A 622 31.82 8.41 -6.44
CA VAL A 622 32.04 7.37 -7.47
C VAL A 622 32.34 8.00 -8.83
N LEU A 623 31.63 9.06 -9.21
CA LEU A 623 31.73 9.66 -10.55
C LEU A 623 33.01 10.46 -10.77
N ARG A 624 33.54 11.13 -9.73
CA ARG A 624 34.75 11.95 -9.87
C ARG A 624 35.95 11.22 -10.48
N PRO A 625 36.39 10.05 -9.99
CA PRO A 625 37.50 9.32 -10.62
C PRO A 625 37.15 8.78 -12.01
N LEU A 626 35.87 8.52 -12.30
CA LEU A 626 35.43 8.00 -13.61
C LEU A 626 35.40 9.06 -14.70
N VAL A 627 35.42 10.36 -14.37
CA VAL A 627 35.47 11.45 -15.36
C VAL A 627 36.73 11.38 -16.23
N GLU A 628 37.86 10.91 -15.69
CA GLU A 628 39.10 10.78 -16.47
C GLU A 628 39.03 9.61 -17.47
N GLN A 629 38.30 8.54 -17.13
CA GLN A 629 38.21 7.32 -17.92
C GLN A 629 37.10 7.39 -18.97
N LEU A 630 35.92 7.87 -18.56
CA LEU A 630 34.69 7.93 -19.36
C LEU A 630 34.04 9.32 -19.31
N PRO A 631 34.73 10.38 -19.77
CA PRO A 631 34.26 11.76 -19.62
C PRO A 631 32.88 11.99 -20.27
N LEU A 632 32.61 11.32 -21.39
CA LEU A 632 31.36 11.48 -22.13
C LEU A 632 30.13 10.99 -21.35
N GLN A 633 30.30 9.99 -20.47
CA GLN A 633 29.23 9.38 -19.69
C GLN A 633 29.19 9.93 -18.24
N ALA A 634 30.36 10.09 -17.61
CA ALA A 634 30.46 10.50 -16.21
C ALA A 634 30.16 11.99 -15.98
N LEU A 635 30.51 12.89 -16.92
CA LEU A 635 30.28 14.34 -16.73
C LEU A 635 28.78 14.72 -16.65
N PRO A 636 27.89 14.21 -17.53
CA PRO A 636 26.45 14.44 -17.38
C PRO A 636 25.88 13.91 -16.06
N ALA A 637 26.28 12.69 -15.66
CA ALA A 637 25.84 12.08 -14.40
C ALA A 637 26.31 12.90 -13.19
N LEU A 638 27.58 13.32 -13.17
CA LEU A 638 28.15 14.16 -12.11
C LEU A 638 27.40 15.49 -11.99
N GLY A 639 27.07 16.12 -13.13
CA GLY A 639 26.26 17.34 -13.16
C GLY A 639 24.84 17.15 -12.60
N ALA A 640 24.26 15.96 -12.71
CA ALA A 640 22.96 15.60 -12.14
C ALA A 640 23.05 15.39 -10.62
N SER A 641 24.01 14.59 -10.14
CA SER A 641 24.20 14.35 -8.70
C SER A 641 24.54 15.64 -7.94
N LEU A 642 25.35 16.53 -8.53
CA LEU A 642 25.66 17.85 -7.97
C LEU A 642 24.42 18.76 -7.87
N TYR A 643 23.56 18.76 -8.89
CA TYR A 643 22.29 19.49 -8.86
C TYR A 643 21.36 18.93 -7.78
N GLY A 644 21.22 17.60 -7.70
CA GLY A 644 20.42 16.92 -6.69
C GLY A 644 20.87 17.26 -5.27
N LEU A 645 22.17 17.12 -4.99
CA LEU A 645 22.77 17.49 -3.70
C LEU A 645 22.47 18.95 -3.33
N ALA A 646 22.70 19.88 -4.26
CA ALA A 646 22.44 21.30 -4.04
C ALA A 646 20.95 21.58 -3.78
N SER A 647 20.04 20.91 -4.50
CA SER A 647 18.59 21.04 -4.29
C SER A 647 18.20 20.61 -2.88
N ARG A 648 18.71 19.47 -2.39
CA ARG A 648 18.43 18.97 -1.04
C ARG A 648 18.92 19.94 0.06
N HIS A 649 20.11 20.52 -0.10
CA HIS A 649 20.60 21.55 0.83
C HIS A 649 19.76 22.84 0.76
N ALA A 650 19.34 23.25 -0.43
CA ALA A 650 18.49 24.43 -0.64
C ALA A 650 17.10 24.26 -0.02
N GLU A 651 16.47 23.08 -0.16
CA GLU A 651 15.20 22.73 0.50
C GLU A 651 15.30 22.80 2.04
N ALA A 652 16.50 22.55 2.59
CA ALA A 652 16.79 22.66 4.02
C ALA A 652 17.26 24.07 4.44
N TYR A 653 17.17 25.07 3.55
CA TYR A 653 17.64 26.45 3.78
C TYR A 653 19.14 26.57 4.11
N ARG A 654 19.94 25.54 3.77
CA ARG A 654 21.40 25.50 4.01
C ARG A 654 22.15 26.09 2.82
N TRP A 655 21.95 27.38 2.59
CA TRP A 655 22.42 28.07 1.40
C TRP A 655 23.94 27.99 1.18
N ALA A 656 24.71 28.03 2.29
CA ALA A 656 26.17 27.94 2.24
C ALA A 656 26.66 26.55 1.79
N GLU A 657 25.98 25.48 2.18
CA GLU A 657 26.29 24.09 1.76
C GLU A 657 25.84 23.83 0.32
N ALA A 658 24.67 24.37 -0.08
CA ALA A 658 24.16 24.22 -1.44
C ALA A 658 25.07 24.88 -2.49
N GLY A 659 25.66 26.02 -2.12
CA GLY A 659 26.39 26.91 -3.03
C GLY A 659 27.40 26.21 -3.94
N PRO A 660 28.46 25.60 -3.39
CA PRO A 660 29.53 24.99 -4.20
C PRO A 660 29.02 23.95 -5.21
N ALA A 661 28.06 23.11 -4.82
CA ALA A 661 27.56 22.02 -5.66
C ALA A 661 26.75 22.53 -6.87
N VAL A 662 25.87 23.52 -6.69
CA VAL A 662 25.14 24.09 -7.84
C VAL A 662 26.02 24.99 -8.70
N GLU A 663 27.02 25.66 -8.14
CA GLU A 663 28.03 26.39 -8.93
C GLU A 663 28.79 25.45 -9.88
N GLU A 664 29.29 24.33 -9.34
CA GLU A 664 29.98 23.30 -10.12
C GLU A 664 29.04 22.69 -11.17
N SER A 665 27.79 22.38 -10.80
CA SER A 665 26.77 21.89 -11.74
C SER A 665 26.53 22.86 -12.90
N VAL A 666 26.39 24.17 -12.64
CA VAL A 666 26.25 25.20 -13.68
C VAL A 666 27.48 25.25 -14.57
N ALA A 667 28.69 25.23 -14.00
CA ALA A 667 29.93 25.28 -14.76
C ALA A 667 30.08 24.07 -15.70
N LEU A 668 29.81 22.86 -15.19
CA LEU A 668 29.85 21.62 -15.96
C LEU A 668 28.79 21.61 -17.07
N ARG A 669 27.54 21.90 -16.74
CA ARG A 669 26.44 21.92 -17.72
C ARG A 669 26.61 23.01 -18.77
N ARG A 670 27.21 24.15 -18.41
CA ARG A 670 27.56 25.21 -19.37
C ARG A 670 28.59 24.74 -20.39
N ARG A 671 29.64 24.04 -19.94
CA ARG A 671 30.63 23.43 -20.85
C ARG A 671 30.00 22.39 -21.75
N LEU A 672 29.19 21.48 -21.18
CA LEU A 672 28.54 20.42 -21.95
C LEU A 672 27.54 20.99 -22.97
N ALA A 673 26.78 22.02 -22.63
CA ALA A 673 25.75 22.60 -23.50
C ALA A 673 26.28 23.26 -24.79
N VAL A 674 27.60 23.50 -24.89
CA VAL A 674 28.25 24.00 -26.12
C VAL A 674 28.17 22.95 -27.23
N ASP A 675 28.58 21.72 -26.91
CA ASP A 675 28.68 20.63 -27.88
C ASP A 675 27.46 19.70 -27.84
N ARG A 676 26.64 19.77 -26.79
CA ARG A 676 25.49 18.90 -26.52
C ARG A 676 24.22 19.71 -26.26
N PRO A 677 23.43 20.03 -27.31
CA PRO A 677 22.20 20.81 -27.18
C PRO A 677 21.21 20.26 -26.16
N GLU A 678 21.17 18.94 -25.96
CA GLU A 678 20.29 18.27 -24.99
C GLU A 678 20.65 18.59 -23.52
N GLN A 679 21.81 19.19 -23.25
CA GLN A 679 22.18 19.67 -21.91
C GLN A 679 21.70 21.09 -21.61
N ARG A 680 21.22 21.83 -22.62
CA ARG A 680 20.73 23.22 -22.45
C ARG A 680 19.56 23.31 -21.44
N PRO A 681 18.53 22.44 -21.47
CA PRO A 681 17.47 22.49 -20.46
C PRO A 681 18.00 22.29 -19.04
N ARG A 682 18.91 21.32 -18.85
CA ARG A 682 19.56 21.03 -17.55
C ARG A 682 20.39 22.20 -17.04
N LEU A 683 21.08 22.93 -17.93
CA LEU A 683 21.76 24.17 -17.56
C LEU A 683 20.77 25.22 -17.04
N GLY A 684 19.62 25.37 -17.69
CA GLY A 684 18.56 26.28 -17.25
C GLY A 684 18.03 25.95 -15.85
N GLU A 685 17.83 24.67 -15.55
CA GLU A 685 17.44 24.19 -14.21
C GLU A 685 18.51 24.53 -13.16
N SER A 686 19.78 24.24 -13.44
CA SER A 686 20.88 24.58 -12.52
C SER A 686 21.00 26.08 -12.29
N LEU A 687 20.83 26.91 -13.33
CA LEU A 687 20.84 28.39 -13.20
C LEU A 687 19.66 28.90 -12.37
N HIS A 688 18.49 28.29 -12.53
CA HIS A 688 17.32 28.60 -11.73
C HIS A 688 17.55 28.29 -10.23
N LEU A 689 18.10 27.11 -9.93
CA LEU A 689 18.50 26.74 -8.56
C LEU A 689 19.62 27.65 -8.03
N TRP A 690 20.59 28.01 -8.88
CA TRP A 690 21.67 28.94 -8.51
C TRP A 690 21.12 30.30 -8.10
N SER A 691 20.14 30.83 -8.84
CA SER A 691 19.43 32.05 -8.46
C SER A 691 18.75 31.93 -7.09
N LEU A 692 18.15 30.78 -6.77
CA LEU A 692 17.53 30.53 -5.48
C LEU A 692 18.56 30.55 -4.34
N VAL A 693 19.65 29.82 -4.49
CA VAL A 693 20.72 29.72 -3.48
C VAL A 693 21.42 31.08 -3.25
N LEU A 694 21.69 31.82 -4.33
CA LEU A 694 22.26 33.17 -4.25
C LEU A 694 21.32 34.15 -3.53
N HIS A 695 20.01 34.07 -3.81
CA HIS A 695 19.02 34.90 -3.14
C HIS A 695 18.92 34.56 -1.64
N GLY A 696 18.87 33.28 -1.28
CA GLY A 696 18.87 32.82 0.11
C GLY A 696 20.13 33.24 0.88
N SER A 697 21.27 33.34 0.19
CA SER A 697 22.53 33.85 0.73
C SER A 697 22.63 35.40 0.76
N GLY A 698 21.57 36.12 0.40
CA GLY A 698 21.54 37.59 0.40
C GLY A 698 22.24 38.27 -0.79
N ARG A 699 22.73 37.51 -1.77
CA ARG A 699 23.42 38.03 -2.97
C ARG A 699 22.41 38.36 -4.08
N HIS A 700 21.57 39.38 -3.85
CA HIS A 700 20.38 39.66 -4.66
C HIS A 700 20.69 40.04 -6.13
N GLU A 701 21.75 40.78 -6.42
CA GLU A 701 22.13 41.13 -7.80
C GLU A 701 22.61 39.91 -8.58
N ALA A 702 23.47 39.07 -7.97
CA ALA A 702 23.95 37.83 -8.60
C ALA A 702 22.77 36.87 -8.86
N ALA A 703 21.84 36.77 -7.90
CA ALA A 703 20.63 35.98 -8.05
C ALA A 703 19.74 36.46 -9.21
N LEU A 704 19.63 37.78 -9.40
CA LEU A 704 18.92 38.36 -10.54
C LEU A 704 19.59 37.98 -11.87
N SER A 705 20.93 38.07 -11.94
CA SER A 705 21.68 37.69 -13.14
C SER A 705 21.44 36.24 -13.53
N ALA A 706 21.53 35.31 -12.58
CA ALA A 706 21.30 33.88 -12.83
C ALA A 706 19.85 33.59 -13.25
N ALA A 707 18.86 34.28 -12.65
CA ALA A 707 17.45 34.14 -13.06
C ALA A 707 17.21 34.66 -14.48
N ALA A 708 17.83 35.79 -14.85
CA ALA A 708 17.71 36.34 -16.20
C ALA A 708 18.30 35.40 -17.25
N GLU A 709 19.49 34.85 -17.00
CA GLU A 709 20.13 33.86 -17.88
C GLU A 709 19.26 32.60 -18.06
N ALA A 710 18.68 32.08 -16.96
CA ALA A 710 17.76 30.93 -17.02
C ALA A 710 16.51 31.24 -17.86
N VAL A 711 15.91 32.41 -17.68
CA VAL A 711 14.74 32.85 -18.48
C VAL A 711 15.09 32.98 -19.96
N ASP A 712 16.23 33.58 -20.30
CA ASP A 712 16.63 33.76 -21.70
C ASP A 712 16.96 32.43 -22.38
N LEU A 713 17.50 31.47 -21.63
CA LEU A 713 17.71 30.11 -22.12
C LEU A 713 16.38 29.38 -22.36
N PHE A 714 15.49 29.36 -21.37
CA PHE A 714 14.18 28.71 -21.51
C PHE A 714 13.27 29.40 -22.52
N ARG A 715 13.45 30.70 -22.78
CA ARG A 715 12.73 31.40 -23.85
C ARG A 715 13.14 30.87 -25.22
N ARG A 716 14.45 30.80 -25.49
CA ARG A 716 14.98 30.21 -26.74
C ARG A 716 14.56 28.76 -26.92
N LEU A 717 14.62 27.95 -25.85
CA LEU A 717 14.16 26.56 -25.89
C LEU A 717 12.65 26.46 -26.14
N ALA A 718 11.83 27.37 -25.60
CA ALA A 718 10.39 27.39 -25.86
C ALA A 718 10.04 27.90 -27.28
N ASP A 719 10.92 28.68 -27.91
CA ASP A 719 10.79 29.05 -29.33
C ASP A 719 11.10 27.85 -30.25
N GLU A 720 11.97 26.94 -29.83
CA GLU A 720 12.29 25.67 -30.52
C GLU A 720 11.21 24.59 -30.29
N ASP A 721 10.82 24.36 -29.03
CA ASP A 721 9.75 23.43 -28.62
C ASP A 721 8.93 24.03 -27.46
N ALA A 722 7.80 24.63 -27.85
CA ALA A 722 6.88 25.28 -26.96
C ALA A 722 6.25 24.33 -25.93
N LEU A 723 5.88 23.10 -26.33
CA LEU A 723 5.16 22.17 -25.45
C LEU A 723 6.07 21.70 -24.30
N THR A 724 7.33 21.42 -24.61
CA THR A 724 8.29 20.90 -23.63
C THR A 724 8.79 21.98 -22.66
N HIS A 725 9.07 23.20 -23.14
CA HIS A 725 9.88 24.16 -22.37
C HIS A 725 9.11 25.36 -21.76
N ARG A 726 7.88 25.63 -22.20
CA ARG A 726 7.04 26.68 -21.58
C ARG A 726 6.79 26.50 -20.08
N PRO A 727 6.62 25.27 -19.51
CA PRO A 727 6.43 25.11 -18.07
C PRO A 727 7.62 25.64 -17.25
N ALA A 728 8.84 25.35 -17.70
CA ALA A 728 10.09 25.78 -17.07
C ALA A 728 10.33 27.28 -17.24
N LEU A 729 10.01 27.83 -18.41
CA LEU A 729 10.03 29.27 -18.67
C LEU A 729 9.14 30.04 -17.67
N ALA A 730 7.90 29.58 -17.45
CA ALA A 730 6.98 30.23 -16.53
C ALA A 730 7.46 30.20 -15.06
N VAL A 731 8.10 29.09 -14.63
CA VAL A 731 8.70 28.98 -13.28
C VAL A 731 9.88 29.95 -13.13
N SER A 732 10.73 30.03 -14.14
CA SER A 732 11.89 30.93 -14.14
C SER A 732 11.47 32.40 -14.18
N LEU A 733 10.42 32.75 -14.95
CA LEU A 733 9.84 34.10 -14.96
C LEU A 733 9.23 34.50 -13.62
N SER A 734 8.52 33.58 -12.94
CA SER A 734 7.98 33.83 -11.60
C SER A 734 9.10 34.10 -10.59
N SER A 735 10.21 33.39 -10.70
CA SER A 735 11.37 33.61 -9.84
C SER A 735 12.11 34.90 -10.18
N LEU A 736 12.24 35.23 -11.47
CA LEU A 736 12.76 36.52 -11.93
C LEU A 736 11.95 37.68 -11.35
N ALA A 737 10.62 37.57 -11.32
CA ALA A 737 9.75 38.55 -10.68
C ALA A 737 10.11 38.76 -9.20
N ASN A 738 10.29 37.68 -8.45
CA ASN A 738 10.71 37.75 -7.05
C ASN A 738 12.12 38.34 -6.86
N ARG A 739 13.06 38.10 -7.80
CA ARG A 739 14.40 38.71 -7.76
C ARG A 739 14.35 40.21 -8.01
N TYR A 740 13.61 40.68 -9.01
CA TYR A 740 13.36 42.12 -9.19
C TYR A 740 12.74 42.75 -7.94
N GLY A 741 11.76 42.05 -7.35
CA GLY A 741 11.11 42.44 -6.12
C GLY A 741 12.03 42.68 -4.94
N SER A 742 12.98 41.77 -4.74
CA SER A 742 13.97 41.82 -3.67
C SER A 742 14.89 43.05 -3.75
N LEU A 743 15.09 43.57 -4.98
CA LEU A 743 15.83 44.79 -5.25
C LEU A 743 14.94 46.05 -5.30
N GLY A 744 13.67 45.94 -4.89
CA GLY A 744 12.72 47.05 -4.90
C GLY A 744 12.21 47.46 -6.29
N ARG A 745 12.55 46.70 -7.34
CA ARG A 745 12.20 46.98 -8.74
C ARG A 745 10.79 46.50 -9.08
N ARG A 746 9.78 47.07 -8.42
CA ARG A 746 8.39 46.58 -8.42
C ARG A 746 7.75 46.48 -9.81
N GLN A 747 8.03 47.42 -10.71
CA GLN A 747 7.44 47.38 -12.06
C GLN A 747 8.01 46.27 -12.94
N GLN A 748 9.31 46.03 -12.87
CA GLN A 748 9.95 44.92 -13.59
C GLN A 748 9.51 43.57 -13.01
N ALA A 749 9.29 43.51 -11.70
CA ALA A 749 8.71 42.34 -11.04
C ALA A 749 7.29 42.04 -11.56
N LEU A 750 6.43 43.07 -11.67
CA LEU A 750 5.10 42.92 -12.26
C LEU A 750 5.16 42.43 -13.71
N GLN A 751 6.01 43.03 -14.54
CA GLN A 751 6.16 42.63 -15.95
C GLN A 751 6.54 41.15 -16.10
N ALA A 752 7.50 40.67 -15.30
CA ALA A 752 7.89 39.26 -15.28
C ALA A 752 6.75 38.34 -14.80
N ALA A 753 6.00 38.75 -13.77
CA ALA A 753 4.87 37.99 -13.26
C ALA A 753 3.69 37.92 -14.24
N VAL A 754 3.40 39.01 -14.95
CA VAL A 754 2.41 39.04 -16.05
C VAL A 754 2.81 38.08 -17.15
N SER A 755 4.09 38.08 -17.54
CA SER A 755 4.62 37.18 -18.56
C SER A 755 4.50 35.71 -18.13
N ALA A 756 4.83 35.39 -16.88
CA ALA A 756 4.65 34.03 -16.33
C ALA A 756 3.19 33.56 -16.38
N ALA A 757 2.26 34.42 -15.96
CA ALA A 757 0.83 34.13 -15.98
C ALA A 757 0.27 34.00 -17.41
N ALA A 758 0.80 34.75 -18.38
CA ALA A 758 0.43 34.61 -19.79
C ALA A 758 0.84 33.23 -20.34
N VAL A 759 2.09 32.82 -20.12
CA VAL A 759 2.57 31.49 -20.53
C VAL A 759 1.73 30.37 -19.92
N ARG A 760 1.41 30.44 -18.61
CA ARG A 760 0.55 29.43 -17.95
C ARG A 760 -0.91 29.47 -18.42
N ARG A 761 -1.40 30.61 -18.90
CA ARG A 761 -2.78 30.72 -19.41
C ARG A 761 -2.92 29.97 -20.72
N GLU A 762 -2.02 30.19 -21.67
CA GLU A 762 -1.99 29.43 -22.93
C GLU A 762 -1.93 27.91 -22.68
N GLN A 763 -1.15 27.49 -21.67
CA GLN A 763 -1.08 26.08 -21.27
C GLN A 763 -2.38 25.56 -20.66
N ALA A 764 -3.01 26.32 -19.76
CA ALA A 764 -4.26 25.92 -19.13
C ALA A 764 -5.45 25.88 -20.10
N GLU A 765 -5.38 26.64 -21.20
CA GLU A 765 -6.34 26.59 -22.31
C GLU A 765 -6.15 25.32 -23.16
N ALA A 766 -4.91 24.89 -23.37
CA ALA A 766 -4.58 23.65 -24.08
C ALA A 766 -4.84 22.38 -23.24
N ASP A 767 -4.58 22.45 -21.93
CA ASP A 767 -4.76 21.35 -20.98
C ASP A 767 -5.35 21.86 -19.65
N PRO A 768 -6.60 21.50 -19.31
CA PRO A 768 -7.22 21.85 -18.04
C PRO A 768 -6.42 21.44 -16.79
N ALA A 769 -5.52 20.46 -16.87
CA ALA A 769 -4.64 20.10 -15.77
C ALA A 769 -3.64 21.23 -15.41
N GLY A 770 -3.33 22.13 -16.36
CA GLY A 770 -2.47 23.30 -16.16
C GLY A 770 -3.06 24.42 -15.27
N ARG A 771 -4.34 24.33 -14.89
CA ARG A 771 -5.03 25.35 -14.07
C ARG A 771 -4.38 25.58 -12.70
N ALA A 772 -3.85 24.54 -12.07
CA ALA A 772 -3.17 24.66 -10.78
C ALA A 772 -1.91 25.55 -10.87
N ASP A 773 -1.15 25.38 -11.95
CA ASP A 773 0.06 26.16 -12.21
C ASP A 773 -0.23 27.61 -12.63
N LEU A 774 -1.33 27.82 -13.37
CA LEU A 774 -1.84 29.17 -13.65
C LEU A 774 -2.20 29.88 -12.34
N ALA A 775 -2.97 29.24 -11.45
CA ALA A 775 -3.35 29.81 -10.16
C ALA A 775 -2.12 30.21 -9.32
N ARG A 776 -1.04 29.42 -9.34
CA ARG A 776 0.24 29.77 -8.69
C ARG A 776 0.89 31.01 -9.31
N SER A 777 0.88 31.13 -10.64
CA SER A 777 1.43 32.31 -11.33
C SER A 777 0.59 33.57 -11.12
N LEU A 778 -0.74 33.43 -11.05
CA LEU A 778 -1.66 34.52 -10.70
C LEU A 778 -1.42 35.04 -9.29
N HIS A 779 -1.05 34.18 -8.34
CA HIS A 779 -0.69 34.62 -6.99
C HIS A 779 0.55 35.54 -7.01
N VAL A 780 1.60 35.20 -7.76
CA VAL A 780 2.79 36.04 -7.90
C VAL A 780 2.45 37.37 -8.59
N ARG A 781 1.62 37.31 -9.64
CA ARG A 781 1.13 38.51 -10.33
C ARG A 781 0.33 39.42 -9.38
N TRP A 782 -0.62 38.87 -8.63
CA TRP A 782 -1.41 39.59 -7.64
C TRP A 782 -0.52 40.35 -6.64
N TYR A 783 0.51 39.68 -6.12
CA TYR A 783 1.42 40.29 -5.16
C TYR A 783 2.08 41.54 -5.73
N TRP A 784 2.58 41.47 -6.97
CA TRP A 784 3.24 42.60 -7.62
C TRP A 784 2.27 43.69 -8.10
N GLU A 785 1.07 43.32 -8.57
CA GLU A 785 -0.01 44.29 -8.88
C GLU A 785 -0.36 45.12 -7.65
N ARG A 786 -0.51 44.46 -6.49
CA ARG A 786 -0.75 45.13 -5.22
C ARG A 786 0.44 45.99 -4.77
N ALA A 787 1.67 45.50 -4.95
CA ALA A 787 2.88 46.25 -4.60
C ALA A 787 3.06 47.54 -5.40
N VAL A 788 2.56 47.60 -6.65
CA VAL A 788 2.51 48.83 -7.46
C VAL A 788 1.20 49.62 -7.32
N GLN A 789 0.31 49.20 -6.40
CA GLN A 789 -0.99 49.84 -6.10
C GLN A 789 -2.02 49.76 -7.25
N TYR A 790 -1.94 48.73 -8.10
CA TYR A 790 -2.99 48.41 -9.06
C TYR A 790 -4.10 47.58 -8.41
N VAL A 791 -4.81 48.19 -7.45
CA VAL A 791 -5.73 47.52 -6.54
C VAL A 791 -6.86 46.77 -7.28
N ALA A 792 -7.47 47.37 -8.30
CA ALA A 792 -8.53 46.74 -9.07
C ALA A 792 -8.04 45.52 -9.87
N ALA A 793 -6.86 45.62 -10.48
CA ALA A 793 -6.24 44.52 -11.21
C ALA A 793 -5.87 43.36 -10.27
N ALA A 794 -5.27 43.69 -9.11
CA ALA A 794 -4.95 42.71 -8.07
C ALA A 794 -6.21 41.95 -7.62
N HIS A 795 -7.31 42.65 -7.33
CA HIS A 795 -8.57 42.00 -6.98
C HIS A 795 -9.06 41.05 -8.08
N ALA A 796 -9.08 41.49 -9.33
CA ALA A 796 -9.50 40.65 -10.46
C ALA A 796 -8.64 39.38 -10.59
N THR A 797 -7.31 39.54 -10.54
CA THR A 797 -6.34 38.44 -10.61
C THR A 797 -6.54 37.43 -9.47
N MET A 798 -6.75 37.90 -8.24
CA MET A 798 -6.93 37.01 -7.10
C MET A 798 -8.32 36.36 -7.08
N PHE A 799 -9.35 37.04 -7.56
CA PHE A 799 -10.68 36.47 -7.74
C PHE A 799 -10.65 35.31 -8.76
N GLU A 800 -9.97 35.51 -9.90
CA GLU A 800 -9.72 34.46 -10.90
C GLU A 800 -9.00 33.25 -10.26
N CYS A 801 -7.95 33.50 -9.47
CA CYS A 801 -7.20 32.47 -8.75
C CYS A 801 -8.08 31.67 -7.75
N VAL A 802 -8.91 32.34 -6.96
CA VAL A 802 -9.83 31.69 -6.02
C VAL A 802 -10.85 30.83 -6.75
N SER A 803 -11.45 31.32 -7.84
CA SER A 803 -12.40 30.54 -8.64
C SER A 803 -11.77 29.24 -9.15
N MET A 804 -10.55 29.30 -9.71
CA MET A 804 -9.84 28.09 -10.13
C MET A 804 -9.52 27.15 -8.97
N ARG A 805 -9.04 27.67 -7.83
CA ARG A 805 -8.72 26.84 -6.65
C ARG A 805 -9.97 26.23 -6.01
N ARG A 806 -11.16 26.86 -6.14
CA ARG A 806 -12.44 26.26 -5.73
C ARG A 806 -12.80 25.06 -6.60
N ASP A 807 -12.70 25.20 -7.91
CA ASP A 807 -12.95 24.09 -8.85
C ASP A 807 -11.99 22.92 -8.58
N LEU A 808 -10.70 23.20 -8.38
CA LEU A 808 -9.69 22.20 -8.06
C LEU A 808 -9.93 21.53 -6.70
N ALA A 809 -10.31 22.30 -5.67
CA ALA A 809 -10.63 21.75 -4.36
C ALA A 809 -11.92 20.92 -4.35
N ALA A 810 -12.87 21.17 -5.26
CA ALA A 810 -14.05 20.33 -5.42
C ALA A 810 -13.69 18.94 -6.00
N LEU A 811 -12.68 18.87 -6.88
CA LEU A 811 -12.20 17.63 -7.48
C LEU A 811 -11.23 16.86 -6.57
N HIS A 812 -10.28 17.56 -5.94
CA HIS A 812 -9.26 16.98 -5.07
C HIS A 812 -9.11 17.79 -3.77
N PRO A 813 -10.03 17.60 -2.80
CA PRO A 813 -10.06 18.41 -1.58
C PRO A 813 -8.78 18.35 -0.75
N GLU A 814 -8.20 17.16 -0.58
CA GLU A 814 -6.99 16.95 0.24
C GLU A 814 -5.77 17.71 -0.30
N THR A 815 -5.70 17.88 -1.63
CA THR A 815 -4.56 18.52 -2.29
C THR A 815 -4.68 20.03 -2.36
N TYR A 816 -5.89 20.57 -2.56
CA TYR A 816 -6.09 21.99 -2.92
C TYR A 816 -6.80 22.85 -1.87
N ARG A 817 -7.39 22.27 -0.81
CA ARG A 817 -8.01 23.06 0.27
C ARG A 817 -7.03 24.02 0.97
N PRO A 818 -5.79 23.64 1.33
CA PRO A 818 -4.83 24.56 1.93
C PRO A 818 -4.51 25.77 1.04
N GLN A 819 -4.37 25.54 -0.26
CA GLN A 819 -4.08 26.56 -1.27
C GLN A 819 -5.31 27.44 -1.52
N LEU A 820 -6.52 26.87 -1.51
CA LEU A 820 -7.74 27.66 -1.58
C LEU A 820 -7.83 28.63 -0.39
N ALA A 821 -7.61 28.15 0.84
CA ALA A 821 -7.60 28.98 2.04
C ALA A 821 -6.59 30.13 1.97
N GLU A 822 -5.40 29.86 1.43
CA GLU A 822 -4.37 30.88 1.20
C GLU A 822 -4.87 31.97 0.24
N SER A 823 -5.42 31.57 -0.91
CA SER A 823 -5.94 32.52 -1.91
C SER A 823 -7.15 33.28 -1.39
N LEU A 824 -8.00 32.67 -0.56
CA LEU A 824 -9.12 33.36 0.09
C LEU A 824 -8.62 34.46 1.04
N ASN A 825 -7.59 34.21 1.84
CA ASN A 825 -6.99 35.26 2.65
C ASN A 825 -6.40 36.39 1.79
N CYS A 826 -5.75 36.08 0.66
CA CYS A 826 -5.27 37.12 -0.27
C CYS A 826 -6.40 37.87 -0.99
N LEU A 827 -7.51 37.21 -1.29
CA LEU A 827 -8.72 37.84 -1.84
C LEU A 827 -9.34 38.79 -0.83
N ALA A 828 -9.39 38.39 0.45
CA ALA A 828 -9.84 39.25 1.54
C ALA A 828 -9.00 40.53 1.65
N ILE A 829 -7.67 40.42 1.54
CA ILE A 829 -6.77 41.59 1.48
C ILE A 829 -7.13 42.50 0.29
N SER A 830 -7.36 41.93 -0.89
CA SER A 830 -7.69 42.71 -2.09
C SER A 830 -9.03 43.43 -1.96
N LEU A 831 -10.03 42.79 -1.34
CA LEU A 831 -11.32 43.39 -1.04
C LEU A 831 -11.18 44.55 -0.03
N ALA A 832 -10.32 44.39 0.98
CA ALA A 832 -10.04 45.44 1.93
C ALA A 832 -9.30 46.63 1.29
N ASP A 833 -8.34 46.38 0.39
CA ASP A 833 -7.64 47.43 -0.36
C ASP A 833 -8.62 48.23 -1.27
N LEU A 834 -9.71 47.60 -1.74
CA LEU A 834 -10.82 48.25 -2.45
C LEU A 834 -11.82 48.96 -1.51
N GLY A 835 -11.62 48.93 -0.20
CA GLY A 835 -12.57 49.46 0.80
C GLY A 835 -13.82 48.60 1.02
N ARG A 836 -13.91 47.41 0.42
CA ARG A 836 -15.04 46.47 0.57
C ARG A 836 -14.86 45.57 1.79
N VAL A 837 -14.84 46.18 2.97
CA VAL A 837 -14.45 45.51 4.22
C VAL A 837 -15.39 44.36 4.63
N ASP A 838 -16.70 44.46 4.39
CA ASP A 838 -17.63 43.35 4.70
C ASP A 838 -17.31 42.08 3.88
N GLY A 839 -17.01 42.26 2.59
CA GLY A 839 -16.56 41.16 1.73
C GLY A 839 -15.22 40.59 2.19
N ALA A 840 -14.31 41.44 2.65
CA ALA A 840 -13.04 40.99 3.22
C ALA A 840 -13.24 40.12 4.47
N ILE A 841 -14.12 40.54 5.40
CA ILE A 841 -14.45 39.77 6.60
C ILE A 841 -15.05 38.41 6.24
N MET A 842 -16.02 38.36 5.32
CA MET A 842 -16.63 37.09 4.91
C MET A 842 -15.60 36.13 4.31
N THR A 843 -14.77 36.62 3.40
CA THR A 843 -13.76 35.81 2.71
C THR A 843 -12.67 35.34 3.69
N ALA A 844 -12.27 36.20 4.64
CA ALA A 844 -11.30 35.84 5.67
C ALA A 844 -11.84 34.79 6.65
N ARG A 845 -13.14 34.80 6.96
CA ARG A 845 -13.78 33.75 7.77
C ARG A 845 -13.76 32.40 7.08
N GLU A 846 -14.02 32.36 5.78
CA GLU A 846 -13.92 31.13 4.98
C GLU A 846 -12.49 30.56 5.01
N ALA A 847 -11.48 31.43 4.86
CA ALA A 847 -10.07 31.03 4.97
C ALA A 847 -9.72 30.49 6.37
N VAL A 848 -10.10 31.21 7.44
CA VAL A 848 -9.87 30.80 8.83
C VAL A 848 -10.58 29.49 9.16
N GLY A 849 -11.83 29.31 8.73
CA GLY A 849 -12.58 28.07 8.91
C GLY A 849 -11.90 26.88 8.23
N THR A 850 -11.52 27.05 6.96
CA THR A 850 -10.83 25.99 6.20
C THR A 850 -9.50 25.61 6.85
N TYR A 851 -8.68 26.59 7.23
CA TYR A 851 -7.43 26.31 7.93
C TYR A 851 -7.65 25.67 9.31
N GLY A 852 -8.65 26.12 10.07
CA GLY A 852 -8.99 25.57 11.38
C GLY A 852 -9.40 24.10 11.30
N GLU A 853 -10.23 23.75 10.32
CA GLU A 853 -10.60 22.36 10.04
C GLU A 853 -9.36 21.51 9.71
N LEU A 854 -8.48 21.98 8.82
CA LEU A 854 -7.29 21.22 8.43
C LEU A 854 -6.32 21.00 9.61
N VAL A 855 -6.09 22.03 10.43
CA VAL A 855 -5.25 21.93 11.63
C VAL A 855 -5.85 20.96 12.65
N ALA A 856 -7.18 20.97 12.83
CA ALA A 856 -7.88 20.03 13.70
C ALA A 856 -7.76 18.56 13.23
N HIS A 857 -7.59 18.34 11.92
CA HIS A 857 -7.35 17.02 11.31
C HIS A 857 -5.87 16.64 11.17
N GLY A 858 -4.96 17.36 11.86
CA GLY A 858 -3.56 16.98 11.97
C GLY A 858 -2.59 17.70 11.02
N ALA A 859 -3.05 18.67 10.21
CA ALA A 859 -2.18 19.48 9.37
C ALA A 859 -1.48 20.61 10.16
N VAL A 860 -0.61 20.23 11.11
CA VAL A 860 0.02 21.15 12.08
C VAL A 860 0.83 22.28 11.41
N ASP A 861 1.45 22.00 10.26
CA ASP A 861 2.23 22.99 9.49
C ASP A 861 1.39 24.19 8.99
N LEU A 862 0.06 24.05 8.94
CA LEU A 862 -0.85 25.13 8.52
C LEU A 862 -1.23 26.11 9.65
N ARG A 863 -0.70 25.90 10.86
CA ARG A 863 -0.93 26.77 12.02
C ARG A 863 -0.45 28.21 11.79
N GLN A 864 0.68 28.41 11.11
CA GLN A 864 1.18 29.77 10.80
C GLN A 864 0.26 30.51 9.81
N PRO A 865 -0.14 29.93 8.66
CA PRO A 865 -1.15 30.53 7.77
C PRO A 865 -2.49 30.84 8.45
N LEU A 866 -2.96 29.98 9.36
CA LEU A 866 -4.18 30.19 10.15
C LEU A 866 -4.06 31.46 11.01
N ALA A 867 -3.00 31.56 11.82
CA ALA A 867 -2.76 32.68 12.71
C ALA A 867 -2.64 34.01 11.95
N ARG A 868 -1.97 34.00 10.80
CA ARG A 868 -1.88 35.18 9.92
C ARG A 868 -3.25 35.62 9.41
N SER A 869 -4.11 34.68 9.02
CA SER A 869 -5.45 34.95 8.51
C SER A 869 -6.37 35.47 9.62
N GLN A 870 -6.29 34.90 10.83
CA GLN A 870 -7.01 35.40 12.02
C GLN A 870 -6.57 36.83 12.41
N ARG A 871 -5.27 37.14 12.32
CA ARG A 871 -4.78 38.51 12.57
C ARG A 871 -5.36 39.52 11.57
N ASN A 872 -5.43 39.16 10.29
CA ASN A 872 -6.05 40.01 9.27
C ASN A 872 -7.56 40.17 9.51
N LEU A 873 -8.25 39.07 9.87
CA LEU A 873 -9.66 39.10 10.25
C LEU A 873 -9.91 40.01 11.45
N ALA A 874 -9.03 39.98 12.47
CA ALA A 874 -9.11 40.85 13.64
C ALA A 874 -9.01 42.34 13.27
N LEU A 875 -8.10 42.70 12.36
CA LEU A 875 -7.97 44.06 11.84
C LEU A 875 -9.30 44.54 11.24
N TRP A 876 -9.87 43.77 10.32
CA TRP A 876 -11.09 44.17 9.60
C TRP A 876 -12.33 44.20 10.50
N LEU A 877 -12.47 43.24 11.41
CA LEU A 877 -13.53 43.26 12.43
C LEU A 877 -13.45 44.50 13.32
N GLY A 878 -12.25 44.89 13.75
CA GLY A 878 -12.05 46.09 14.56
C GLY A 878 -12.43 47.36 13.80
N THR A 879 -12.06 47.48 12.52
CA THR A 879 -12.41 48.64 11.70
C THR A 879 -13.91 48.78 11.42
N GLN A 880 -14.67 47.68 11.48
CA GLN A 880 -16.14 47.66 11.33
C GLN A 880 -16.88 47.85 12.66
N GLY A 881 -16.18 48.21 13.74
CA GLY A 881 -16.82 48.42 15.04
C GLY A 881 -17.29 47.12 15.71
N ARG A 882 -16.63 45.99 15.44
CA ARG A 882 -16.88 44.69 16.07
C ARG A 882 -15.72 44.27 17.00
N PRO A 883 -15.40 45.07 18.05
CA PRO A 883 -14.17 44.90 18.82
C PRO A 883 -14.11 43.59 19.60
N ALA A 884 -15.24 43.05 20.07
CA ALA A 884 -15.25 41.77 20.80
C ALA A 884 -14.78 40.60 19.92
N GLU A 885 -15.27 40.54 18.67
CA GLU A 885 -14.85 39.51 17.71
C GLU A 885 -13.40 39.72 17.25
N ALA A 886 -12.97 40.98 17.12
CA ALA A 886 -11.57 41.31 16.83
C ALA A 886 -10.62 40.83 17.94
N VAL A 887 -11.00 41.00 19.21
CA VAL A 887 -10.23 40.49 20.36
C VAL A 887 -10.14 38.97 20.34
N SER A 888 -11.23 38.28 20.00
CA SER A 888 -11.24 36.81 19.86
C SER A 888 -10.23 36.35 18.81
N ALA A 889 -10.36 36.84 17.58
CA ALA A 889 -9.49 36.47 16.46
C ALA A 889 -8.01 36.81 16.72
N ALA A 890 -7.72 37.98 17.31
CA ALA A 890 -6.35 38.34 17.67
C ALA A 890 -5.78 37.47 18.80
N SER A 891 -6.62 37.03 19.75
CA SER A 891 -6.18 36.17 20.85
C SER A 891 -5.90 34.74 20.39
N GLU A 892 -6.70 34.19 19.47
CA GLU A 892 -6.42 32.90 18.83
C GLU A 892 -5.12 32.93 18.03
N ALA A 893 -4.89 33.99 17.24
CA ALA A 893 -3.63 34.17 16.51
C ALA A 893 -2.42 34.19 17.46
N VAL A 894 -2.51 34.88 18.60
CA VAL A 894 -1.46 34.87 19.64
C VAL A 894 -1.25 33.46 20.21
N GLY A 895 -2.32 32.70 20.45
CA GLY A 895 -2.23 31.31 20.91
C GLY A 895 -1.40 30.44 19.96
N HIS A 896 -1.74 30.46 18.67
CA HIS A 896 -1.02 29.72 17.64
C HIS A 896 0.46 30.14 17.50
N TYR A 897 0.76 31.44 17.51
CA TYR A 897 2.15 31.90 17.45
C TYR A 897 2.97 31.58 18.70
N ARG A 898 2.33 31.45 19.88
CA ARG A 898 3.00 30.98 21.10
C ARG A 898 3.38 29.51 21.02
N GLU A 899 2.49 28.68 20.49
CA GLU A 899 2.78 27.25 20.23
C GLU A 899 3.95 27.12 19.25
N LEU A 900 3.92 27.85 18.13
CA LEU A 900 4.98 27.83 17.11
C LEU A 900 6.33 28.31 17.65
N GLU A 901 6.37 29.37 18.47
CA GLU A 901 7.61 29.86 19.08
C GLU A 901 8.15 28.91 20.17
N ALA A 902 7.28 28.13 20.82
CA ALA A 902 7.69 27.09 21.76
C ALA A 902 8.29 25.87 21.04
N GLU A 903 7.75 25.50 19.88
CA GLU A 903 8.25 24.41 19.03
C GLU A 903 9.56 24.81 18.32
N GLN A 904 9.67 26.05 17.82
CA GLN A 904 10.80 26.53 17.01
C GLN A 904 11.28 27.91 17.50
N SER A 905 12.06 27.89 18.60
CA SER A 905 12.52 29.10 19.28
C SER A 905 13.21 30.10 18.35
N GLY A 906 12.63 31.30 18.26
CA GLY A 906 13.19 32.45 17.55
C GLY A 906 12.68 32.64 16.12
N LEU A 907 12.06 31.64 15.49
CA LEU A 907 11.61 31.75 14.10
C LEU A 907 10.34 32.62 13.97
N HIS A 908 9.42 32.52 14.92
CA HIS A 908 8.10 33.16 14.86
C HIS A 908 7.94 34.35 15.81
N ARG A 909 9.03 34.77 16.45
CA ARG A 909 9.05 35.86 17.44
C ARG A 909 8.50 37.18 16.92
N ALA A 910 8.81 37.54 15.68
CA ALA A 910 8.31 38.78 15.07
C ALA A 910 6.81 38.70 14.79
N ASP A 911 6.33 37.55 14.29
CA ASP A 911 4.93 37.29 14.02
C ASP A 911 4.09 37.31 15.32
N LEU A 912 4.62 36.71 16.40
CA LEU A 912 4.00 36.76 17.72
C LEU A 912 3.88 38.20 18.24
N ALA A 913 4.92 39.02 18.06
CA ALA A 913 4.89 40.43 18.47
C ALA A 913 3.81 41.21 17.68
N ASP A 914 3.70 40.98 16.38
CA ASP A 914 2.67 41.58 15.53
C ASP A 914 1.25 41.14 15.92
N ALA A 915 1.06 39.86 16.29
CA ALA A 915 -0.23 39.37 16.77
C ALA A 915 -0.61 39.98 18.13
N LEU A 916 0.38 40.17 19.03
CA LEU A 916 0.19 40.86 20.31
C LEU A 916 -0.14 42.35 20.14
N GLU A 917 0.46 43.04 19.16
CA GLU A 917 0.08 44.40 18.80
C GLU A 917 -1.37 44.47 18.30
N MET A 918 -1.77 43.53 17.44
CA MET A 918 -3.16 43.44 16.97
C MET A 918 -4.13 43.21 18.12
N ARG A 919 -3.78 42.33 19.06
CA ARG A 919 -4.56 42.07 20.27
C ARG A 919 -4.65 43.28 21.18
N SER A 920 -3.54 44.01 21.37
CA SER A 920 -3.50 45.27 22.13
C SER A 920 -4.44 46.31 21.52
N TRP A 921 -4.40 46.46 20.19
CA TRP A 921 -5.27 47.38 19.48
C TRP A 921 -6.75 46.99 19.59
N ALA A 922 -7.10 45.71 19.39
CA ALA A 922 -8.47 45.24 19.51
C ALA A 922 -9.03 45.39 20.95
N LEU A 923 -8.21 45.15 21.98
CA LEU A 923 -8.58 45.33 23.39
C LEU A 923 -8.81 46.80 23.76
N ASP A 924 -8.06 47.72 23.15
CA ASP A 924 -8.25 49.16 23.33
C ASP A 924 -9.58 49.62 22.70
N LEU A 925 -9.90 49.14 21.49
CA LEU A 925 -11.19 49.41 20.83
C LEU A 925 -12.39 48.91 21.63
N LEU A 926 -12.25 47.84 22.39
CA LEU A 926 -13.31 47.29 23.24
C LEU A 926 -13.64 48.20 24.44
N GLY A 927 -12.74 49.11 24.85
CA GLY A 927 -12.96 50.05 25.95
C GLY A 927 -12.77 49.47 27.37
N ASP A 928 -13.19 48.21 27.60
CA ASP A 928 -13.17 47.55 28.92
C ASP A 928 -11.86 46.79 29.23
N GLY A 929 -10.88 46.87 28.32
CA GLY A 929 -9.64 46.07 28.35
C GLY A 929 -8.34 46.84 28.56
N ARG A 930 -8.37 48.12 29.00
CA ARG A 930 -7.17 48.99 28.98
C ARG A 930 -5.91 48.42 29.67
N PRO A 931 -5.99 47.78 30.86
CA PRO A 931 -4.81 47.13 31.46
C PRO A 931 -4.29 45.97 30.60
N ARG A 932 -5.19 45.11 30.09
CA ARG A 932 -4.85 43.97 29.24
C ARG A 932 -4.25 44.42 27.90
N ALA A 933 -4.71 45.54 27.34
CA ALA A 933 -4.16 46.14 26.13
C ALA A 933 -2.72 46.63 26.36
N ALA A 934 -2.44 47.27 27.51
CA ALA A 934 -1.10 47.69 27.89
C ALA A 934 -0.16 46.50 28.12
N ASP A 935 -0.64 45.41 28.71
CA ASP A 935 0.16 44.20 28.92
C ASP A 935 0.53 43.52 27.60
N ALA A 936 -0.40 43.40 26.66
CA ALA A 936 -0.12 42.87 25.33
C ALA A 936 0.88 43.75 24.56
N ALA A 937 0.74 45.08 24.62
CA ALA A 937 1.72 46.01 24.01
C ALA A 937 3.11 45.90 24.66
N ARG A 938 3.16 45.67 25.98
CA ARG A 938 4.42 45.50 26.71
C ARG A 938 5.15 44.22 26.31
N GLU A 939 4.41 43.13 26.17
CA GLU A 939 4.94 41.86 25.68
C GLU A 939 5.50 42.00 24.26
N ALA A 940 4.74 42.63 23.34
CA ALA A 940 5.19 42.90 21.98
C ALA A 940 6.48 43.73 21.93
N ALA A 941 6.54 44.84 22.69
CA ALA A 941 7.73 45.69 22.75
C ALA A 941 8.96 44.93 23.27
N ASN A 942 8.79 44.06 24.26
CA ASN A 942 9.88 43.21 24.77
C ASN A 942 10.37 42.18 23.75
N LEU A 943 9.48 41.60 22.94
CA LEU A 943 9.87 40.71 21.83
C LEU A 943 10.66 41.49 20.78
N TYR A 944 10.21 42.68 20.40
CA TYR A 944 10.94 43.53 19.47
C TYR A 944 12.27 44.06 20.00
N ARG A 945 12.42 44.30 21.32
CA ARG A 945 13.73 44.62 21.92
C ARG A 945 14.73 43.48 21.73
N ARG A 946 14.31 42.24 21.95
CA ARG A 946 15.15 41.04 21.73
C ARG A 946 15.55 40.87 20.27
N LEU A 947 14.63 41.11 19.34
CA LEU A 947 14.90 41.07 17.91
C LEU A 947 15.82 42.22 17.45
N PHE A 948 15.63 43.41 18.00
CA PHE A 948 16.48 44.57 17.72
C PHE A 948 17.92 44.37 18.20
N ALA A 949 18.13 43.71 19.35
CA ALA A 949 19.46 43.43 19.87
C ALA A 949 20.32 42.55 18.92
N THR A 950 19.69 41.67 18.13
CA THR A 950 20.39 40.80 17.17
C THR A 950 20.42 41.37 15.76
N GLN A 951 19.37 42.09 15.33
CA GLN A 951 19.25 42.66 13.98
C GLN A 951 18.74 44.11 14.01
N PRO A 952 19.56 45.08 14.49
CA PRO A 952 19.11 46.46 14.70
C PRO A 952 18.55 47.11 13.43
N ARG A 953 19.22 46.95 12.29
CA ARG A 953 18.80 47.51 11.00
C ARG A 953 17.43 47.02 10.55
N LYS A 954 17.11 45.74 10.79
CA LYS A 954 15.84 45.13 10.36
C LYS A 954 14.66 45.55 11.23
N TYR A 955 14.84 45.57 12.57
CA TYR A 955 13.72 45.73 13.51
C TYR A 955 13.59 47.12 14.14
N ARG A 956 14.46 48.08 13.81
CA ARG A 956 14.43 49.46 14.34
C ARG A 956 13.03 50.09 14.30
N ARG A 957 12.40 50.10 13.11
CA ARG A 957 11.07 50.70 12.92
C ARG A 957 9.97 49.96 13.67
N ALA A 958 10.05 48.63 13.71
CA ALA A 958 9.07 47.81 14.41
C ALA A 958 9.14 48.01 15.93
N LEU A 959 10.36 48.07 16.50
CA LEU A 959 10.56 48.39 17.91
C LEU A 959 10.03 49.79 18.25
N ALA A 960 10.38 50.81 17.47
CA ALA A 960 9.91 52.17 17.68
C ALA A 960 8.37 52.26 17.66
N ARG A 961 7.72 51.58 16.69
CA ARG A 961 6.25 51.48 16.61
C ARG A 961 5.67 50.82 17.86
N SER A 962 6.24 49.70 18.30
CA SER A 962 5.76 48.95 19.46
C SER A 962 5.86 49.74 20.76
N LEU A 963 7.00 50.41 20.99
CA LEU A 963 7.22 51.28 22.14
C LEU A 963 6.28 52.47 22.14
N ASN A 964 6.03 53.07 20.97
CA ASN A 964 5.06 54.15 20.83
C ASN A 964 3.64 53.68 21.17
N THR A 965 3.21 52.52 20.65
CA THR A 965 1.92 51.91 21.01
C THR A 965 1.81 51.70 22.53
N LEU A 966 2.82 51.11 23.17
CA LEU A 966 2.84 50.92 24.62
C LEU A 966 2.76 52.26 25.37
N SER A 967 3.47 53.30 24.92
CA SER A 967 3.44 54.63 25.54
C SER A 967 2.02 55.22 25.53
N VAL A 968 1.31 55.10 24.41
CA VAL A 968 -0.08 55.57 24.28
C VAL A 968 -0.98 54.79 25.24
N ARG A 969 -0.85 53.46 25.31
CA ARG A 969 -1.63 52.65 26.26
C ARG A 969 -1.36 53.03 27.72
N LEU A 970 -0.13 53.35 28.08
CA LEU A 970 0.21 53.76 29.45
C LEU A 970 -0.33 55.15 29.79
N ASP A 971 -0.33 56.10 28.85
CA ASP A 971 -0.97 57.40 29.04
C ASP A 971 -2.49 57.23 29.31
N THR A 972 -3.18 56.35 28.58
CA THR A 972 -4.62 56.08 28.82
C THR A 972 -4.94 55.46 30.19
N LEU A 973 -3.92 54.91 30.87
CA LEU A 973 -3.99 54.38 32.24
C LEU A 973 -3.50 55.38 33.30
N GLY A 974 -3.15 56.62 32.92
CA GLY A 974 -2.61 57.63 33.82
C GLY A 974 -1.14 57.41 34.21
N ARG A 975 -0.43 56.46 33.60
CA ARG A 975 0.99 56.13 33.87
C ARG A 975 1.94 57.00 33.02
N THR A 976 1.75 58.31 33.08
CA THR A 976 2.39 59.30 32.20
C THR A 976 3.93 59.34 32.30
N ARG A 977 4.49 59.10 33.50
CA ARG A 977 5.95 59.05 33.70
C ARG A 977 6.60 57.88 32.94
N GLU A 978 5.95 56.73 32.89
CA GLU A 978 6.48 55.58 32.15
C GLU A 978 6.34 55.75 30.64
N ALA A 979 5.22 56.33 30.19
CA ALA A 979 5.02 56.68 28.79
C ALA A 979 6.06 57.70 28.29
N ALA A 980 6.42 58.69 29.11
CA ALA A 980 7.49 59.65 28.77
C ALA A 980 8.84 58.96 28.54
N ARG A 981 9.24 58.02 29.42
CA ARG A 981 10.48 57.25 29.24
C ARG A 981 10.48 56.42 27.95
N LEU A 982 9.36 55.80 27.61
CA LEU A 982 9.24 55.06 26.35
C LEU A 982 9.34 55.97 25.12
N ARG A 983 8.80 57.19 25.18
CA ARG A 983 8.94 58.19 24.10
C ARG A 983 10.40 58.65 23.93
N GLU A 984 11.15 58.77 25.02
CA GLU A 984 12.59 59.03 24.98
C GLU A 984 13.35 57.85 24.34
N GLU A 985 13.02 56.61 24.71
CA GLU A 985 13.58 55.39 24.09
C GLU A 985 13.28 55.34 22.58
N VAL A 986 12.06 55.68 22.15
CA VAL A 986 11.71 55.77 20.72
C VAL A 986 12.60 56.76 20.00
N ARG A 987 12.84 57.96 20.57
CA ARG A 987 13.75 58.95 19.96
C ARG A 987 15.16 58.41 19.87
N ALA A 988 15.67 57.73 20.89
CA ALA A 988 17.00 57.12 20.87
C ALA A 988 17.13 56.04 19.79
N VAL A 989 16.15 55.12 19.69
CA VAL A 989 16.13 54.05 18.67
C VAL A 989 16.10 54.61 17.24
N LEU A 990 15.47 55.78 17.03
CA LEU A 990 15.37 56.43 15.72
C LEU A 990 16.54 57.37 15.41
N ALA A 991 17.15 58.02 16.41
CA ALA A 991 18.26 58.96 16.25
C ALA A 991 19.56 58.30 15.77
N ASP A 992 19.72 56.99 16.01
CA ASP A 992 20.85 56.16 15.56
C ASP A 992 20.85 55.88 14.03
N SER A 993 20.24 56.77 13.23
CA SER A 993 20.07 56.66 11.78
C SER A 993 20.95 57.58 10.93
N ASP A 994 21.61 58.59 11.52
CA ASP A 994 22.40 59.58 10.77
C ASP A 994 23.90 59.27 10.66
N GLY A 995 24.36 58.14 11.21
CA GLY A 995 25.74 57.66 11.04
C GLY A 995 25.80 56.48 10.08
N THR A 996 26.45 56.65 8.92
CA THR A 996 26.72 55.66 7.84
C THR A 996 25.68 55.59 6.71
N SER A 997 25.73 56.61 5.84
CA SER A 997 25.30 56.55 4.43
C SER A 997 26.32 55.78 3.59
#